data_AF-A0A7S2QVX2-F1
#
_entry.id   AF-A0A7S2QVX2-F1
#
_cell.length_a   1.000
_cell.length_b   1.000
_cell.length_c   1.000
_cell.angle_alpha   90.00
_cell.angle_beta   90.00
_cell.angle_gamma   90.00
#
_symmetry.space_group_name_H-M   'P 1'
#
loop_
_entity.id
_entity.type
_entity.pdbx_description
1 polymer ?
#
loop_
_entity_poly.entity_id
_entity_poly.type
_entity_poly.pdbx_seq_one_letter_code
_entity_poly.pdbx_strand_id
1 'polypeptide(L)'
;CVGDPCVASSSPSDDGSDGNFYCVNGGVVGGYPGSILSPCTCTCPTGLAGADCASCAAGYSVTPPDNCSADPCQATSSSSDDGSDGNFYCTNGGNIGGTTGSCSCTNCETGYFGENCHLPHYVNSMTEVFNKVSNSDSNGENTGNSTMNIGDTTVLALREYKCSEGTCSGNDGTNENMLSTIALSGVIQCISDNAQCILEGENQNRGMKVAGTNATLLTLRAMNFNNGKATAGGGIQIRDAAIVDLNICIFSNNNSTKTEEGFGGGAIFVMSSGTTVNVYGTSFTENTADSEKGNDIFRLFGNIQIHNTCPSPYASKTPTQGNLLMNEGTVGGYPFSYTGCQITEAPTVAPSPAQTIAPTPAPTFTPSFSLVGSNTGQCSVSGPCFSSLGYTNNEDCIFTASVNGTLSISGFQTEEYIDVLSIAGIEYSGNIGPLGVRIQAGQVITWASDESTTYTGFRICITPDEVSTPAPTPSLPPTPTSLLIETNSSSGNNTSLIGAVAGTAAVLLTIFYCRSLLTKKINFRKQKERTTSLVTPVPVTPLTRDSFKNTGMQDEILDRAEMISLANIIKNEKQSYDNVEMRAIREGTQFYQKYKNATDAKTINHSDHKVKMKAVHIEGESHLTGIATTTVDAHMEECAAFTYTDIDSRESHSKVGNQHHHIVDLQSLHINQHSLYTSSIRDYGVSLFKRRQFVVRVIWAKLKEGIMIFMFDTSDKEAAFPRDKNAIQGSVYSLWFFKPLDYIGDVPQTAVTFIINADLGGKIPIAVANRVIPKFVSIAHLLRLKFDKSEQIEAYERQIEKGEKKVTRTNIEPSLLLNSFEIEFERDMKGNQVNLGTGAFGMVLLVKYSGTKCAYKEIKPTAMSEETLMRFFLELKIIGKLRHP
;
A
#
# COMPACT_ATOMS: atom_id res chain seq x y z
N CYS A 1 -31.78 23.63 38.30
CA CYS A 1 -31.30 24.68 37.37
C CYS A 1 -29.79 24.75 37.53
N VAL A 2 -29.03 24.90 36.45
CA VAL A 2 -27.65 25.41 36.55
C VAL A 2 -27.76 26.93 36.69
N GLY A 3 -26.87 27.55 37.46
CA GLY A 3 -26.79 29.01 37.55
C GLY A 3 -26.32 29.64 36.23
N ASP A 4 -26.35 30.96 36.16
CA ASP A 4 -25.68 31.67 35.07
C ASP A 4 -24.15 31.45 35.14
N PRO A 5 -23.45 31.42 34.00
CA PRO A 5 -22.00 31.22 33.96
C PRO A 5 -21.26 32.41 34.56
N CYS A 6 -20.05 32.18 35.07
CA CYS A 6 -19.24 33.24 35.65
C CYS A 6 -18.89 34.31 34.61
N VAL A 7 -18.95 35.59 35.01
CA VAL A 7 -18.61 36.73 34.16
C VAL A 7 -17.32 37.41 34.63
N ALA A 8 -16.60 38.00 33.68
CA ALA A 8 -15.35 38.70 33.99
C ALA A 8 -15.60 39.99 34.77
N SER A 9 -15.02 40.06 35.97
CA SER A 9 -15.01 41.23 36.83
C SER A 9 -13.77 42.09 36.61
N SER A 10 -13.85 43.35 37.05
CA SER A 10 -12.71 44.26 37.24
C SER A 10 -12.33 44.44 38.71
N SER A 11 -13.01 43.75 39.62
CA SER A 11 -12.84 43.86 41.08
C SER A 11 -12.00 42.69 41.63
N PRO A 12 -10.81 42.93 42.21
CA PRO A 12 -9.91 41.87 42.70
C PRO A 12 -10.39 41.08 43.93
N SER A 13 -11.58 41.34 44.45
CA SER A 13 -12.21 40.54 45.53
C SER A 13 -13.08 39.40 45.01
N ASP A 14 -13.32 39.34 43.70
CA ASP A 14 -14.43 38.58 43.13
C ASP A 14 -13.96 37.15 42.81
N ASP A 15 -14.26 36.23 43.73
CA ASP A 15 -13.80 34.83 43.77
C ASP A 15 -14.73 33.84 43.04
N GLY A 16 -15.77 34.33 42.37
CA GLY A 16 -16.75 33.51 41.66
C GLY A 16 -17.85 32.91 42.53
N SER A 17 -17.90 33.23 43.82
CA SER A 17 -18.98 32.77 44.71
C SER A 17 -20.34 33.38 44.38
N ASP A 18 -20.38 34.56 43.76
CA ASP A 18 -21.60 35.32 43.44
C ASP A 18 -21.98 35.34 41.94
N GLY A 19 -21.06 35.01 41.04
CA GLY A 19 -21.19 35.18 39.59
C GLY A 19 -20.01 35.90 38.94
N ASN A 20 -19.25 36.69 39.69
CA ASN A 20 -18.19 37.55 39.19
C ASN A 20 -16.82 36.93 39.49
N PHE A 21 -15.91 36.91 38.50
CA PHE A 21 -14.56 36.34 38.67
C PHE A 21 -13.49 37.27 38.08
N TYR A 22 -12.37 37.44 38.77
CA TYR A 22 -11.30 38.36 38.36
C TYR A 22 -10.05 37.62 37.85
N CYS A 23 -9.51 38.06 36.70
CA CYS A 23 -8.21 37.59 36.18
C CYS A 23 -7.15 38.68 36.34
N VAL A 24 -6.14 38.43 37.16
CA VAL A 24 -5.16 39.42 37.63
C VAL A 24 -4.43 40.12 36.48
N ASN A 25 -3.96 39.35 35.50
CA ASN A 25 -3.26 39.85 34.31
C ASN A 25 -4.10 39.66 33.04
N GLY A 26 -5.43 39.68 33.18
CA GLY A 26 -6.36 39.35 32.11
C GLY A 26 -6.43 37.84 31.81
N GLY A 27 -7.32 37.49 30.88
CA GLY A 27 -7.69 36.11 30.56
C GLY A 27 -9.17 36.00 30.23
N VAL A 28 -9.62 34.80 29.84
CA VAL A 28 -11.05 34.52 29.59
C VAL A 28 -11.64 33.80 30.81
N VAL A 29 -12.60 34.44 31.47
CA VAL A 29 -13.37 33.82 32.55
C VAL A 29 -14.34 32.78 32.00
N GLY A 30 -14.41 31.63 32.68
CA GLY A 30 -15.42 30.60 32.45
C GLY A 30 -15.74 29.82 33.72
N GLY A 31 -16.74 28.94 33.64
CA GLY A 31 -17.23 28.13 34.77
C GLY A 31 -18.60 28.57 35.29
N TYR A 32 -18.98 28.06 36.45
CA TYR A 32 -20.24 28.36 37.14
C TYR A 32 -20.07 28.53 38.66
N PRO A 33 -20.75 29.51 39.31
CA PRO A 33 -20.67 29.72 40.76
C PRO A 33 -21.05 28.48 41.57
N GLY A 34 -20.25 28.17 42.60
CA GLY A 34 -20.47 27.02 43.48
C GLY A 34 -20.40 25.64 42.83
N SER A 35 -20.00 25.53 41.57
CA SER A 35 -19.93 24.27 40.83
C SER A 35 -18.64 23.51 41.14
N ILE A 36 -18.75 22.33 41.76
CA ILE A 36 -17.60 21.47 42.07
C ILE A 36 -16.95 20.89 40.79
N LEU A 37 -17.72 20.74 39.69
CA LEU A 37 -17.26 20.15 38.44
C LEU A 37 -16.75 21.17 37.41
N SER A 38 -17.05 22.46 37.61
CA SER A 38 -16.64 23.56 36.72
C SER A 38 -16.78 24.87 37.49
N PRO A 39 -15.93 25.14 38.50
CA PRO A 39 -15.93 26.39 39.24
C PRO A 39 -15.51 27.55 38.34
N CYS A 40 -15.69 28.79 38.79
CA CYS A 40 -15.16 29.94 38.09
C CYS A 40 -13.62 29.86 38.00
N THR A 41 -13.07 30.11 36.81
CA THR A 41 -11.61 30.07 36.53
C THR A 41 -11.24 31.02 35.40
N CYS A 42 -9.96 31.41 35.35
CA CYS A 42 -9.37 32.14 34.23
C CYS A 42 -8.64 31.21 33.26
N THR A 43 -8.89 31.37 31.95
CA THR A 43 -8.05 30.84 30.88
C THR A 43 -7.00 31.90 30.53
N CYS A 44 -5.73 31.63 30.79
CA CYS A 44 -4.67 32.64 30.74
C CYS A 44 -4.16 32.94 29.32
N PRO A 45 -3.72 34.18 29.04
CA PRO A 45 -2.96 34.50 27.83
C PRO A 45 -1.61 33.77 27.79
N THR A 46 -1.04 33.60 26.60
CA THR A 46 0.28 32.99 26.39
C THR A 46 1.36 33.66 27.25
N GLY A 47 2.15 32.85 27.96
CA GLY A 47 3.18 33.32 28.90
C GLY A 47 2.70 33.53 30.35
N LEU A 48 1.40 33.50 30.62
CA LEU A 48 0.80 33.61 31.96
C LEU A 48 0.20 32.29 32.45
N ALA A 49 0.24 32.05 33.75
CA ALA A 49 -0.28 30.86 34.42
C ALA A 49 -0.56 31.12 35.92
N GLY A 50 -0.74 30.04 36.69
CA GLY A 50 -1.06 30.09 38.12
C GLY A 50 -2.54 30.41 38.39
N ALA A 51 -2.88 30.55 39.67
CA ALA A 51 -4.21 31.03 40.06
C ALA A 51 -4.45 32.41 39.43
N ASP A 52 -5.61 32.56 38.79
CA ASP A 52 -6.13 33.82 38.25
C ASP A 52 -5.15 34.56 37.30
N CYS A 53 -4.27 33.78 36.67
CA CYS A 53 -3.19 34.23 35.79
C CYS A 53 -2.16 35.15 36.47
N ALA A 54 -1.95 34.98 37.79
CA ALA A 54 -1.08 35.82 38.62
C ALA A 54 0.43 35.53 38.50
N SER A 55 0.85 34.47 37.81
CA SER A 55 2.27 34.12 37.60
C SER A 55 2.58 33.93 36.11
N CYS A 56 3.87 33.73 35.78
CA CYS A 56 4.25 33.30 34.43
C CYS A 56 4.02 31.80 34.22
N ALA A 57 3.95 31.40 32.95
CA ALA A 57 4.01 30.01 32.52
C ALA A 57 5.43 29.44 32.64
N ALA A 58 5.57 28.11 32.56
CA ALA A 58 6.88 27.48 32.49
C ALA A 58 7.64 27.94 31.23
N GLY A 59 8.95 28.18 31.37
CA GLY A 59 9.77 28.80 30.31
C GLY A 59 9.52 30.30 30.09
N TYR A 60 8.81 30.97 31.00
CA TYR A 60 8.69 32.42 31.01
C TYR A 60 9.09 33.00 32.38
N SER A 61 9.91 34.05 32.36
CA SER A 61 10.39 34.76 33.56
C SER A 61 9.92 36.22 33.62
N VAL A 62 10.30 36.93 34.70
CA VAL A 62 9.80 38.26 35.14
C VAL A 62 8.40 38.22 35.74
N THR A 63 8.28 38.48 37.06
CA THR A 63 6.99 38.45 37.78
C THR A 63 6.01 39.51 37.27
N PRO A 64 4.72 39.17 37.04
CA PRO A 64 3.67 40.15 36.74
C PRO A 64 3.55 41.24 37.83
N PRO A 65 3.05 42.46 37.50
CA PRO A 65 2.25 42.77 36.31
C PRO A 65 3.03 43.06 35.03
N ASP A 66 4.32 43.41 35.11
CA ASP A 66 5.06 44.07 34.03
C ASP A 66 5.68 43.10 33.00
N ASN A 67 4.84 42.17 32.50
CA ASN A 67 5.03 41.30 31.34
C ASN A 67 6.03 40.13 31.48
N CYS A 68 5.53 38.90 31.34
CA CYS A 68 6.34 37.67 31.31
C CYS A 68 7.11 37.54 29.98
N SER A 69 8.42 37.31 30.04
CA SER A 69 9.29 37.13 28.87
C SER A 69 9.66 35.67 28.65
N ALA A 70 9.67 35.21 27.40
CA ALA A 70 10.14 33.87 27.05
C ALA A 70 11.63 33.71 27.39
N ASP A 71 11.97 32.61 28.06
CA ASP A 71 13.34 32.25 28.41
C ASP A 71 14.07 31.57 27.24
N PRO A 72 15.42 31.53 27.22
CA PRO A 72 16.19 30.79 26.21
C PRO A 72 15.98 29.27 26.34
N CYS A 73 15.83 28.58 25.21
CA CYS A 73 15.54 27.14 25.21
C CYS A 73 16.66 26.29 25.83
N GLN A 74 16.27 25.29 26.63
CA GLN A 74 17.16 24.36 27.31
C GLN A 74 17.11 22.97 26.65
N ALA A 75 18.26 22.29 26.63
CA ALA A 75 18.39 20.96 26.07
C ALA A 75 17.99 19.87 27.08
N THR A 76 17.13 18.93 26.67
CA THR A 76 16.75 17.78 27.48
C THR A 76 17.09 16.44 26.81
N SER A 77 16.68 15.34 27.44
CA SER A 77 16.74 13.97 26.89
C SER A 77 15.34 13.36 26.71
N SER A 78 14.29 14.17 26.79
CA SER A 78 12.89 13.73 26.77
C SER A 78 12.27 14.03 25.41
N SER A 79 11.93 12.99 24.65
CA SER A 79 11.49 13.11 23.25
C SER A 79 10.06 13.64 23.06
N SER A 80 9.43 14.13 24.12
CA SER A 80 8.16 14.87 24.08
C SER A 80 8.35 16.39 24.12
N ASP A 81 9.56 16.87 24.36
CA ASP A 81 9.82 18.27 24.71
C ASP A 81 9.89 19.12 23.45
N ASP A 82 8.81 19.88 23.19
CA ASP A 82 8.54 20.61 21.94
C ASP A 82 8.88 22.10 22.01
N GLY A 83 9.43 22.58 23.13
CA GLY A 83 9.84 23.97 23.33
C GLY A 83 8.74 24.87 23.89
N SER A 84 7.52 24.38 24.07
CA SER A 84 6.38 25.17 24.57
C SER A 84 6.54 25.67 26.02
N ASP A 85 7.37 24.99 26.82
CA ASP A 85 7.76 25.36 28.18
C ASP A 85 9.25 25.73 28.32
N GLY A 86 9.94 25.91 27.18
CA GLY A 86 11.38 26.20 27.10
C GLY A 86 12.28 24.97 27.08
N ASN A 87 11.77 23.76 27.28
CA ASN A 87 12.52 22.52 27.15
C ASN A 87 12.41 21.95 25.73
N PHE A 88 13.53 21.52 25.13
CA PHE A 88 13.56 21.00 23.77
C PHE A 88 14.49 19.80 23.61
N TYR A 89 14.18 18.94 22.64
CA TYR A 89 14.94 17.71 22.37
C TYR A 89 15.23 17.52 20.88
N CYS A 90 16.51 17.38 20.51
CA CYS A 90 16.91 17.01 19.14
C CYS A 90 16.95 15.49 18.97
N THR A 91 16.20 14.96 18.00
CA THR A 91 15.99 13.51 17.82
C THR A 91 17.24 12.79 17.32
N ASN A 92 17.93 13.36 16.34
CA ASN A 92 19.19 12.83 15.79
C ASN A 92 20.31 13.86 15.99
N GLY A 93 20.60 14.16 17.26
CA GLY A 93 21.62 15.13 17.69
C GLY A 93 21.34 16.58 17.27
N GLY A 94 22.20 17.50 17.74
CA GLY A 94 22.15 18.92 17.38
C GLY A 94 22.37 19.88 18.55
N ASN A 95 22.59 21.15 18.21
CA ASN A 95 22.69 22.28 19.13
C ASN A 95 21.34 23.00 19.23
N ILE A 96 20.82 23.15 20.44
CA ILE A 96 19.52 23.80 20.71
C ILE A 96 19.69 25.31 20.83
N GLY A 97 18.71 26.05 20.31
CA GLY A 97 18.59 27.50 20.44
C GLY A 97 17.15 27.99 20.27
N GLY A 98 16.98 29.31 20.31
CA GLY A 98 15.67 29.97 20.33
C GLY A 98 15.23 30.34 21.75
N THR A 99 13.95 30.71 21.88
CA THR A 99 13.27 31.01 23.15
C THR A 99 11.97 30.22 23.24
N THR A 100 11.43 30.03 24.45
CA THR A 100 10.16 29.33 24.72
C THR A 100 9.06 29.66 23.71
N GLY A 101 8.43 28.61 23.15
CA GLY A 101 7.46 28.69 22.05
C GLY A 101 8.08 28.82 20.64
N SER A 102 9.40 28.87 20.52
CA SER A 102 10.16 29.02 19.27
C SER A 102 11.55 28.36 19.37
N CYS A 103 11.60 27.16 19.97
CA CYS A 103 12.84 26.38 20.08
C CYS A 103 13.20 25.69 18.77
N SER A 104 14.49 25.51 18.50
CA SER A 104 14.98 24.85 17.30
C SER A 104 16.34 24.18 17.52
N CYS A 105 16.60 23.13 16.74
CA CYS A 105 17.86 22.41 16.67
C CYS A 105 18.63 22.81 15.40
N THR A 106 19.95 22.94 15.54
CA THR A 106 20.89 23.26 14.47
C THR A 106 22.04 22.26 14.49
N ASN A 107 22.77 22.09 13.38
CA ASN A 107 23.85 21.11 13.26
C ASN A 107 23.43 19.67 13.66
N CYS A 108 22.29 19.20 13.14
CA CYS A 108 21.83 17.81 13.26
C CYS A 108 22.91 16.80 12.83
N GLU A 109 22.79 15.54 13.26
CA GLU A 109 23.63 14.46 12.76
C GLU A 109 23.51 14.29 11.23
N THR A 110 24.59 13.83 10.61
CA THR A 110 24.72 13.76 9.15
C THR A 110 23.61 12.91 8.53
N GLY A 111 22.75 13.56 7.75
CA GLY A 111 21.59 12.92 7.13
C GLY A 111 20.24 13.27 7.77
N TYR A 112 20.18 14.17 8.75
CA TYR A 112 18.92 14.62 9.38
C TYR A 112 18.72 16.15 9.33
N PHE A 113 17.45 16.58 9.37
CA PHE A 113 17.02 17.98 9.42
C PHE A 113 15.62 18.12 10.07
N GLY A 114 15.02 19.31 9.99
CA GLY A 114 13.76 19.66 10.66
C GLY A 114 13.98 20.30 12.02
N GLU A 115 12.96 20.95 12.59
CA GLU A 115 13.12 21.82 13.76
C GLU A 115 13.69 21.10 14.99
N ASN A 116 13.39 19.80 15.16
CA ASN A 116 13.98 18.94 16.19
C ASN A 116 14.85 17.79 15.60
N CYS A 117 15.45 17.99 14.42
CA CYS A 117 16.33 17.04 13.73
C CYS A 117 15.71 15.65 13.46
N HIS A 118 14.39 15.57 13.21
CA HIS A 118 13.65 14.31 13.05
C HIS A 118 13.48 13.81 11.60
N LEU A 119 13.73 14.64 10.59
CA LEU A 119 13.49 14.31 9.17
C LEU A 119 14.77 13.77 8.50
N PRO A 120 14.73 12.63 7.80
CA PRO A 120 15.87 12.16 7.01
C PRO A 120 16.06 13.00 5.74
N HIS A 121 17.31 13.41 5.47
CA HIS A 121 17.70 14.32 4.39
C HIS A 121 17.82 13.59 3.04
N TYR A 122 16.73 13.56 2.27
CA TYR A 122 16.74 13.08 0.89
C TYR A 122 17.49 14.05 -0.04
N VAL A 123 18.40 13.52 -0.85
CA VAL A 123 19.13 14.29 -1.87
C VAL A 123 18.16 14.66 -2.99
N ASN A 124 17.86 15.96 -3.13
CA ASN A 124 16.69 16.43 -3.88
C ASN A 124 17.03 17.23 -5.16
N SER A 125 18.31 17.55 -5.41
CA SER A 125 18.76 18.30 -6.59
C SER A 125 20.03 17.71 -7.23
N MET A 126 20.27 17.98 -8.53
CA MET A 126 21.48 17.47 -9.22
C MET A 126 22.76 17.99 -8.55
N THR A 127 22.77 19.27 -8.15
CA THR A 127 23.88 19.90 -7.42
C THR A 127 24.17 19.21 -6.08
N GLU A 128 23.14 18.74 -5.36
CA GLU A 128 23.36 17.93 -4.15
C GLU A 128 23.91 16.54 -4.47
N VAL A 129 23.36 15.82 -5.46
CA VAL A 129 23.90 14.49 -5.87
C VAL A 129 25.37 14.64 -6.23
N PHE A 130 25.69 15.63 -7.07
CA PHE A 130 27.05 15.94 -7.49
C PHE A 130 27.99 16.24 -6.30
N ASN A 131 27.58 17.12 -5.38
CA ASN A 131 28.38 17.45 -4.20
C ASN A 131 28.42 16.34 -3.12
N LYS A 132 27.52 15.36 -3.19
CA LYS A 132 27.50 14.20 -2.31
C LYS A 132 28.41 13.09 -2.83
N VAL A 133 28.30 12.72 -4.10
CA VAL A 133 28.96 11.50 -4.63
C VAL A 133 30.12 11.74 -5.58
N SER A 134 30.21 12.88 -6.29
CA SER A 134 31.37 13.15 -7.14
C SER A 134 32.57 13.56 -6.29
N ASN A 135 33.74 13.03 -6.67
CA ASN A 135 35.02 13.34 -6.04
C ASN A 135 36.24 13.20 -6.98
N SER A 136 36.02 13.00 -8.29
CA SER A 136 37.08 12.78 -9.28
C SER A 136 36.93 13.68 -10.49
N ASP A 137 37.98 14.41 -10.83
CA ASP A 137 38.13 14.99 -12.16
C ASP A 137 38.92 14.04 -13.10
N SER A 138 39.09 14.47 -14.35
CA SER A 138 40.12 13.96 -15.26
C SER A 138 41.14 15.04 -15.66
N ASN A 139 40.77 16.32 -15.47
CA ASN A 139 41.39 17.52 -16.06
C ASN A 139 41.48 18.71 -15.07
N GLY A 140 41.07 18.56 -13.80
CA GLY A 140 41.35 19.51 -12.71
C GLY A 140 40.33 20.59 -12.31
N GLU A 141 39.14 20.72 -12.92
CA GLU A 141 38.27 21.90 -12.65
C GLU A 141 36.96 21.69 -11.86
N ASN A 142 36.31 20.51 -11.87
CA ASN A 142 35.10 20.29 -11.06
C ASN A 142 34.94 18.85 -10.54
N THR A 143 35.45 18.59 -9.34
CA THR A 143 35.42 17.29 -8.65
C THR A 143 34.11 17.02 -7.90
N GLY A 144 33.43 18.05 -7.40
CA GLY A 144 32.37 17.92 -6.39
C GLY A 144 32.92 17.81 -4.96
N ASN A 145 32.08 18.11 -3.98
CA ASN A 145 32.49 18.21 -2.56
C ASN A 145 32.74 16.86 -1.85
N SER A 146 32.54 15.71 -2.49
CA SER A 146 32.79 14.38 -1.92
C SER A 146 32.16 14.11 -0.54
N THR A 147 30.98 14.68 -0.23
CA THR A 147 30.41 14.65 1.14
C THR A 147 29.79 13.30 1.57
N MET A 148 29.97 12.24 0.79
CA MET A 148 29.65 10.84 1.14
C MET A 148 30.90 10.15 1.66
N ASN A 149 30.86 9.62 2.89
CA ASN A 149 31.97 8.87 3.47
C ASN A 149 32.02 7.44 2.91
N ILE A 150 33.17 6.78 3.07
CA ILE A 150 33.38 5.37 2.73
C ILE A 150 32.40 4.51 3.54
N GLY A 151 31.47 3.85 2.86
CA GLY A 151 30.45 2.97 3.46
C GLY A 151 29.11 3.65 3.77
N ASP A 152 28.97 4.97 3.57
CA ASP A 152 27.70 5.68 3.77
C ASP A 152 26.59 5.17 2.83
N THR A 153 25.33 5.47 3.17
CA THR A 153 24.20 5.36 2.24
C THR A 153 23.69 6.76 1.86
N THR A 154 23.61 7.02 0.56
CA THR A 154 23.02 8.24 -0.02
C THR A 154 21.66 7.90 -0.64
N VAL A 155 20.59 8.57 -0.22
CA VAL A 155 19.21 8.32 -0.68
C VAL A 155 18.70 9.48 -1.53
N LEU A 156 18.25 9.17 -2.75
CA LEU A 156 17.73 10.13 -3.73
C LEU A 156 16.19 10.19 -3.71
N ALA A 157 15.64 11.38 -3.89
CA ALA A 157 14.20 11.61 -4.03
C ALA A 157 13.67 11.22 -5.43
N LEU A 158 12.36 10.97 -5.53
CA LEU A 158 11.70 10.57 -6.79
C LEU A 158 11.65 11.72 -7.81
N ARG A 159 12.69 11.87 -8.63
CA ARG A 159 12.78 12.91 -9.67
C ARG A 159 13.78 12.57 -10.78
N GLU A 160 13.73 13.39 -11.83
CA GLU A 160 14.79 13.55 -12.81
C GLU A 160 15.90 14.47 -12.26
N TYR A 161 17.15 14.14 -12.54
CA TYR A 161 18.36 14.87 -12.21
C TYR A 161 19.11 15.15 -13.52
N LYS A 162 19.45 16.42 -13.80
CA LYS A 162 19.96 16.92 -15.09
C LYS A 162 21.04 17.97 -14.90
N CYS A 163 21.95 18.08 -15.86
CA CYS A 163 22.98 19.12 -15.85
C CYS A 163 22.44 20.49 -16.28
N SER A 164 21.33 20.54 -17.03
CA SER A 164 20.55 21.77 -17.24
C SER A 164 19.85 22.29 -15.97
N GLU A 165 19.65 21.45 -14.96
CA GLU A 165 19.00 21.78 -13.68
C GLU A 165 19.98 21.86 -12.49
N GLY A 166 21.30 21.74 -12.70
CA GLY A 166 22.28 21.82 -11.62
C GLY A 166 23.74 21.57 -12.01
N THR A 167 24.61 21.37 -11.02
CA THR A 167 26.04 21.15 -11.24
C THR A 167 26.35 19.71 -11.63
N CYS A 168 27.19 19.53 -12.65
CA CYS A 168 27.74 18.25 -13.10
C CYS A 168 29.26 18.35 -13.28
N SER A 169 29.94 17.20 -13.40
CA SER A 169 31.39 17.14 -13.66
C SER A 169 31.77 17.67 -15.06
N GLY A 170 30.80 17.79 -15.98
CA GLY A 170 30.98 18.10 -17.41
C GLY A 170 30.55 19.48 -17.92
N ASN A 171 30.22 20.43 -17.04
CA ASN A 171 29.66 21.73 -17.47
C ASN A 171 30.65 22.65 -18.24
N ASP A 172 31.88 22.21 -18.50
CA ASP A 172 32.92 22.91 -19.28
C ASP A 172 32.97 22.54 -20.77
N GLY A 173 32.32 21.42 -21.15
CA GLY A 173 32.40 20.85 -22.50
C GLY A 173 33.66 20.04 -22.82
N THR A 174 34.52 19.72 -21.83
CA THR A 174 35.69 18.83 -22.02
C THR A 174 35.51 17.44 -21.39
N ASN A 175 34.56 17.29 -20.46
CA ASN A 175 34.40 16.08 -19.65
C ASN A 175 32.97 15.50 -19.78
N GLU A 176 32.82 14.36 -20.45
CA GLU A 176 31.52 13.76 -20.81
C GLU A 176 30.74 13.13 -19.63
N ASN A 177 30.71 13.73 -18.42
CA ASN A 177 30.19 13.06 -17.21
C ASN A 177 29.27 13.95 -16.36
N MET A 178 28.09 13.44 -15.99
CA MET A 178 27.26 14.00 -14.92
C MET A 178 27.95 13.83 -13.57
N LEU A 179 28.28 12.58 -13.22
CA LEU A 179 28.93 12.17 -11.98
C LEU A 179 30.26 11.47 -12.26
N SER A 180 31.29 11.74 -11.44
CA SER A 180 32.63 11.18 -11.63
C SER A 180 33.27 10.88 -10.28
N THR A 181 33.57 9.60 -10.03
CA THR A 181 34.03 9.10 -8.73
C THR A 181 35.34 8.32 -8.85
N ILE A 182 36.21 8.50 -7.86
CA ILE A 182 37.43 7.74 -7.62
C ILE A 182 37.38 7.20 -6.18
N ALA A 183 37.76 5.94 -6.00
CA ALA A 183 37.92 5.30 -4.68
C ALA A 183 36.68 5.31 -3.74
N LEU A 184 35.49 5.61 -4.27
CA LEU A 184 34.23 5.69 -3.50
C LEU A 184 33.65 4.29 -3.23
N SER A 185 33.00 4.11 -2.08
CA SER A 185 32.26 2.88 -1.74
C SER A 185 31.17 3.18 -0.70
N GLY A 186 30.18 2.29 -0.57
CA GLY A 186 28.92 2.54 0.13
C GLY A 186 27.72 2.28 -0.79
N VAL A 187 26.58 2.90 -0.51
CA VAL A 187 25.33 2.71 -1.27
C VAL A 187 24.82 4.04 -1.82
N ILE A 188 24.44 4.07 -3.10
CA ILE A 188 23.66 5.15 -3.71
C ILE A 188 22.34 4.53 -4.16
N GLN A 189 21.23 4.94 -3.56
CA GLN A 189 19.92 4.33 -3.80
C GLN A 189 18.82 5.37 -4.02
N CYS A 190 17.81 5.00 -4.81
CA CYS A 190 16.55 5.73 -4.85
C CYS A 190 15.70 5.43 -3.59
N ILE A 191 14.85 6.38 -3.17
CA ILE A 191 13.86 6.17 -2.10
C ILE A 191 12.77 5.14 -2.48
N SER A 192 12.57 4.86 -3.77
CA SER A 192 11.69 3.81 -4.29
C SER A 192 12.49 2.84 -5.16
N ASP A 193 12.27 1.55 -4.96
CA ASP A 193 12.94 0.50 -5.73
C ASP A 193 12.48 0.41 -7.21
N ASN A 194 11.47 1.20 -7.60
CA ASN A 194 10.93 1.24 -8.97
C ASN A 194 11.79 2.03 -9.99
N ALA A 195 13.05 2.31 -9.68
CA ALA A 195 13.99 3.07 -10.52
C ALA A 195 13.47 4.45 -11.00
N GLN A 196 12.75 5.15 -10.12
CA GLN A 196 12.15 6.47 -10.40
C GLN A 196 13.10 7.65 -10.13
N CYS A 197 14.34 7.38 -9.70
CA CYS A 197 15.41 8.38 -9.61
C CYS A 197 16.23 8.33 -10.90
N ILE A 198 16.02 9.31 -11.78
CA ILE A 198 16.54 9.29 -13.16
C ILE A 198 17.74 10.23 -13.26
N LEU A 199 18.92 9.68 -13.53
CA LEU A 199 20.06 10.42 -14.05
C LEU A 199 19.86 10.56 -15.56
N GLU A 200 19.38 11.73 -15.96
CA GLU A 200 19.05 12.07 -17.35
C GLU A 200 20.26 12.76 -17.99
N GLY A 201 20.92 12.06 -18.92
CA GLY A 201 22.15 12.50 -19.58
C GLY A 201 21.94 13.52 -20.71
N GLU A 202 20.69 13.88 -21.03
CA GLU A 202 20.31 14.94 -21.98
C GLU A 202 20.89 14.74 -23.39
N ASN A 203 21.15 13.48 -23.77
CA ASN A 203 21.83 13.07 -25.00
C ASN A 203 23.25 13.67 -25.17
N GLN A 204 23.90 14.05 -24.06
CA GLN A 204 25.18 14.79 -24.04
C GLN A 204 26.20 14.31 -23.00
N ASN A 205 25.76 13.74 -21.88
CA ASN A 205 26.62 13.37 -20.75
C ASN A 205 26.44 11.89 -20.38
N ARG A 206 27.51 11.26 -19.90
CA ARG A 206 27.44 9.96 -19.21
C ARG A 206 26.82 10.12 -17.82
N GLY A 207 25.94 9.20 -17.42
CA GLY A 207 25.35 9.21 -16.08
C GLY A 207 26.37 9.09 -14.94
N MET A 208 27.32 8.14 -15.01
CA MET A 208 28.38 8.01 -13.99
C MET A 208 29.70 7.41 -14.51
N LYS A 209 30.83 7.92 -14.02
CA LYS A 209 32.17 7.31 -14.15
C LYS A 209 32.65 6.84 -12.77
N VAL A 210 33.12 5.59 -12.68
CA VAL A 210 33.63 4.97 -11.44
C VAL A 210 35.05 4.45 -11.67
N ALA A 211 36.03 4.95 -10.92
CA ALA A 211 37.44 4.59 -11.04
C ALA A 211 38.02 4.10 -9.70
N GLY A 212 38.06 2.78 -9.51
CA GLY A 212 38.44 2.17 -8.24
C GLY A 212 37.44 2.40 -7.11
N THR A 213 37.42 1.48 -6.14
CA THR A 213 36.55 1.54 -4.95
C THR A 213 37.29 1.12 -3.68
N ASN A 214 38.62 1.31 -3.61
CA ASN A 214 39.48 0.86 -2.50
C ASN A 214 39.37 -0.64 -2.14
N ALA A 215 39.00 -1.49 -3.10
CA ALA A 215 38.66 -2.91 -2.90
C ALA A 215 37.46 -3.16 -1.94
N THR A 216 36.69 -2.13 -1.60
CA THR A 216 35.37 -2.22 -0.99
C THR A 216 34.27 -2.03 -2.06
N LEU A 217 33.00 -2.26 -1.70
CA LEU A 217 31.89 -2.31 -2.63
C LEU A 217 31.19 -0.95 -2.80
N LEU A 218 30.92 -0.54 -4.05
CA LEU A 218 29.96 0.51 -4.37
C LEU A 218 28.66 -0.10 -4.92
N THR A 219 27.55 0.05 -4.20
CA THR A 219 26.23 -0.43 -4.64
C THR A 219 25.42 0.71 -5.22
N LEU A 220 24.96 0.56 -6.46
CA LEU A 220 23.95 1.41 -7.09
C LEU A 220 22.63 0.65 -7.10
N ARG A 221 21.58 1.19 -6.46
CA ARG A 221 20.28 0.52 -6.28
C ARG A 221 19.12 1.36 -6.81
N ALA A 222 18.30 0.76 -7.66
CA ALA A 222 17.10 1.38 -8.22
C ALA A 222 17.38 2.75 -8.85
N MET A 223 18.46 2.84 -9.62
CA MET A 223 18.85 4.03 -10.37
C MET A 223 18.49 3.84 -11.84
N ASN A 224 17.95 4.88 -12.48
CA ASN A 224 17.72 4.89 -13.92
C ASN A 224 18.73 5.79 -14.62
N PHE A 225 19.48 5.23 -15.56
CA PHE A 225 20.44 5.90 -16.42
C PHE A 225 19.80 6.08 -17.79
N ASN A 226 19.34 7.29 -18.09
CA ASN A 226 18.54 7.59 -19.28
C ASN A 226 19.23 8.58 -20.22
N ASN A 227 19.16 8.34 -21.54
CA ASN A 227 19.71 9.22 -22.58
C ASN A 227 21.20 9.58 -22.41
N GLY A 228 21.97 8.73 -21.71
CA GLY A 228 23.38 8.98 -21.42
C GLY A 228 24.26 8.83 -22.66
N LYS A 229 25.18 9.77 -22.89
CA LYS A 229 26.02 9.79 -24.10
C LYS A 229 27.47 10.15 -23.79
N ALA A 230 28.40 9.34 -24.27
CA ALA A 230 29.85 9.58 -24.16
C ALA A 230 30.64 8.70 -25.15
N THR A 231 31.94 8.92 -25.27
CA THR A 231 32.91 8.10 -26.04
C THR A 231 32.79 6.58 -25.82
N ALA A 232 32.45 6.15 -24.60
CA ALA A 232 32.16 4.77 -24.24
C ALA A 232 31.34 4.74 -22.94
N GLY A 233 30.56 3.68 -22.68
CA GLY A 233 29.80 3.56 -21.43
C GLY A 233 28.83 4.72 -21.25
N GLY A 234 27.86 4.88 -22.16
CA GLY A 234 26.94 6.02 -22.17
C GLY A 234 26.12 6.17 -20.88
N GLY A 235 25.70 5.05 -20.26
CA GLY A 235 25.14 5.05 -18.90
C GLY A 235 26.23 5.15 -17.84
N ILE A 236 27.09 4.12 -17.74
CA ILE A 236 28.20 4.04 -16.78
C ILE A 236 29.50 3.55 -17.43
N GLN A 237 30.63 4.15 -17.03
CA GLN A 237 31.99 3.65 -17.27
C GLN A 237 32.62 3.19 -15.94
N ILE A 238 33.07 1.93 -15.88
CA ILE A 238 33.65 1.32 -14.66
C ILE A 238 35.09 0.87 -14.95
N ARG A 239 36.04 1.30 -14.12
CA ARG A 239 37.48 1.15 -14.35
C ARG A 239 38.30 1.04 -13.07
N ASP A 240 39.59 0.79 -13.25
CA ASP A 240 40.67 0.90 -12.26
C ASP A 240 40.44 0.11 -10.96
N ALA A 241 40.09 -1.17 -11.10
CA ALA A 241 39.84 -2.10 -9.99
C ALA A 241 38.66 -1.70 -9.08
N ALA A 242 37.66 -1.01 -9.63
CA ALA A 242 36.37 -0.80 -8.98
C ALA A 242 35.60 -2.12 -8.79
N ILE A 243 34.91 -2.26 -7.66
CA ILE A 243 33.96 -3.33 -7.36
C ILE A 243 32.56 -2.69 -7.24
N VAL A 244 31.66 -3.02 -8.16
CA VAL A 244 30.35 -2.34 -8.28
C VAL A 244 29.20 -3.35 -8.36
N ASP A 245 28.17 -3.16 -7.54
CA ASP A 245 26.91 -3.90 -7.58
C ASP A 245 25.81 -3.04 -8.21
N LEU A 246 25.18 -3.54 -9.28
CA LEU A 246 24.06 -2.90 -9.97
C LEU A 246 22.76 -3.65 -9.64
N ASN A 247 22.01 -3.11 -8.67
CA ASN A 247 20.80 -3.70 -8.11
C ASN A 247 19.55 -3.02 -8.67
N ILE A 248 18.75 -3.77 -9.44
CA ILE A 248 17.44 -3.34 -9.99
C ILE A 248 17.47 -1.96 -10.69
N CYS A 249 18.57 -1.66 -11.37
CA CYS A 249 18.74 -0.43 -12.15
C CYS A 249 18.07 -0.54 -13.53
N ILE A 250 17.85 0.62 -14.16
CA ILE A 250 17.40 0.72 -15.55
C ILE A 250 18.47 1.47 -16.35
N PHE A 251 18.74 1.00 -17.56
CA PHE A 251 19.59 1.67 -18.54
C PHE A 251 18.82 1.81 -19.85
N SER A 252 18.32 3.01 -20.13
CA SER A 252 17.50 3.30 -21.31
C SER A 252 18.11 4.35 -22.24
N ASN A 253 18.08 4.10 -23.55
CA ASN A 253 18.47 5.05 -24.60
C ASN A 253 19.92 5.61 -24.49
N ASN A 254 20.85 4.88 -23.87
CA ASN A 254 22.24 5.32 -23.71
C ASN A 254 23.10 4.96 -24.93
N ASN A 255 23.98 5.87 -25.38
CA ASN A 255 24.85 5.66 -26.55
C ASN A 255 26.36 5.83 -26.27
N SER A 256 27.15 4.87 -26.77
CA SER A 256 28.61 4.93 -26.88
C SER A 256 29.03 5.45 -28.26
N THR A 257 29.58 6.67 -28.34
CA THR A 257 29.80 7.39 -29.61
C THR A 257 31.04 7.01 -30.40
N LYS A 258 32.02 6.31 -29.78
CA LYS A 258 33.30 6.05 -30.43
C LYS A 258 33.27 4.76 -31.25
N THR A 259 33.70 4.85 -32.50
CA THR A 259 33.63 3.79 -33.52
C THR A 259 34.88 2.90 -33.62
N GLU A 260 35.94 3.22 -32.88
CA GLU A 260 37.21 2.46 -32.87
C GLU A 260 37.09 1.11 -32.15
N GLU A 261 37.98 0.17 -32.48
CA GLU A 261 38.08 -1.09 -31.74
C GLU A 261 38.50 -0.86 -30.28
N GLY A 262 38.01 -1.71 -29.37
CA GLY A 262 38.14 -1.50 -27.93
C GLY A 262 37.15 -0.51 -27.30
N PHE A 263 36.22 0.08 -28.07
CA PHE A 263 35.17 0.99 -27.58
C PHE A 263 33.75 0.45 -27.86
N GLY A 264 32.81 0.78 -26.97
CA GLY A 264 31.44 0.26 -27.00
C GLY A 264 30.72 0.49 -25.66
N GLY A 265 29.64 -0.27 -25.43
CA GLY A 265 28.90 -0.23 -24.17
C GLY A 265 27.99 0.98 -24.10
N GLY A 266 26.83 0.94 -24.76
CA GLY A 266 25.84 2.02 -24.66
C GLY A 266 25.38 2.21 -23.22
N ALA A 267 24.99 1.14 -22.54
CA ALA A 267 24.67 1.20 -21.11
C ALA A 267 25.93 1.14 -20.23
N ILE A 268 26.78 0.12 -20.38
CA ILE A 268 27.92 -0.14 -19.47
C ILE A 268 29.20 -0.44 -20.26
N PHE A 269 30.29 0.25 -19.92
CA PHE A 269 31.65 -0.06 -20.39
C PHE A 269 32.59 -0.40 -19.23
N VAL A 270 33.27 -1.55 -19.31
CA VAL A 270 34.17 -2.04 -18.26
C VAL A 270 35.60 -2.21 -18.76
N MET A 271 36.55 -1.60 -18.06
CA MET A 271 37.99 -1.64 -18.39
C MET A 271 38.89 -1.78 -17.15
N SER A 272 40.20 -1.86 -17.39
CA SER A 272 41.26 -2.18 -16.41
C SER A 272 41.16 -3.59 -15.80
N SER A 273 42.29 -4.16 -15.39
CA SER A 273 42.32 -5.43 -14.67
C SER A 273 41.85 -5.26 -13.22
N GLY A 274 41.35 -6.34 -12.61
CA GLY A 274 40.81 -6.33 -11.23
C GLY A 274 39.38 -5.78 -11.09
N THR A 275 38.94 -4.89 -12.01
CA THR A 275 37.59 -4.33 -12.02
C THR A 275 36.54 -5.44 -12.03
N THR A 276 35.53 -5.37 -11.15
CA THR A 276 34.48 -6.38 -11.00
C THR A 276 33.11 -5.72 -10.95
N VAL A 277 32.16 -6.20 -11.76
CA VAL A 277 30.79 -5.68 -11.82
C VAL A 277 29.80 -6.82 -11.60
N ASN A 278 28.99 -6.73 -10.56
CA ASN A 278 27.85 -7.63 -10.33
C ASN A 278 26.56 -6.96 -10.79
N VAL A 279 25.67 -7.72 -11.43
CA VAL A 279 24.41 -7.20 -11.99
C VAL A 279 23.25 -8.10 -11.54
N TYR A 280 22.31 -7.53 -10.78
CA TYR A 280 21.14 -8.23 -10.22
C TYR A 280 19.85 -7.50 -10.61
N GLY A 281 18.91 -8.19 -11.27
CA GLY A 281 17.59 -7.63 -11.59
C GLY A 281 17.57 -6.34 -12.42
N THR A 282 18.71 -5.98 -13.04
CA THR A 282 18.92 -4.74 -13.80
C THR A 282 18.53 -4.93 -15.27
N SER A 283 17.91 -3.91 -15.84
CA SER A 283 17.31 -3.96 -17.18
C SER A 283 17.96 -2.97 -18.15
N PHE A 284 17.98 -3.37 -19.41
CA PHE A 284 18.59 -2.63 -20.53
C PHE A 284 17.59 -2.50 -21.68
N THR A 285 17.37 -1.27 -22.17
CA THR A 285 16.44 -0.97 -23.27
C THR A 285 16.99 0.12 -24.20
N GLU A 286 16.86 -0.09 -25.52
CA GLU A 286 17.14 0.92 -26.55
C GLU A 286 18.56 1.55 -26.52
N ASN A 287 19.53 0.93 -25.85
CA ASN A 287 20.92 1.39 -25.83
C ASN A 287 21.64 1.06 -27.15
N THR A 288 22.64 1.87 -27.50
CA THR A 288 23.42 1.72 -28.75
C THR A 288 24.92 1.91 -28.54
N ALA A 289 25.71 1.38 -29.47
CA ALA A 289 27.11 1.78 -29.64
C ALA A 289 27.36 2.07 -31.11
N ASP A 290 27.93 3.22 -31.43
CA ASP A 290 28.25 3.63 -32.80
C ASP A 290 29.38 2.74 -33.41
N SER A 291 30.11 1.99 -32.58
CA SER A 291 31.03 0.91 -33.00
C SER A 291 30.35 -0.41 -33.36
N GLU A 292 29.02 -0.52 -33.20
CA GLU A 292 28.23 -1.76 -33.25
C GLU A 292 28.66 -2.85 -32.24
N LYS A 293 29.62 -2.55 -31.34
CA LYS A 293 30.17 -3.48 -30.35
C LYS A 293 29.53 -3.30 -28.98
N GLY A 294 28.71 -4.28 -28.57
CA GLY A 294 28.15 -4.38 -27.21
C GLY A 294 27.23 -3.20 -26.85
N ASN A 295 26.08 -3.10 -27.51
CA ASN A 295 25.10 -2.02 -27.31
C ASN A 295 24.68 -1.84 -25.85
N ASP A 296 24.41 -2.93 -25.13
CA ASP A 296 24.14 -2.86 -23.70
C ASP A 296 25.46 -2.83 -22.91
N ILE A 297 26.24 -3.92 -22.93
CA ILE A 297 27.48 -4.05 -22.16
C ILE A 297 28.67 -4.40 -23.06
N PHE A 298 29.76 -3.64 -22.91
CA PHE A 298 31.07 -3.93 -23.51
C PHE A 298 32.15 -4.11 -22.44
N ARG A 299 32.94 -5.18 -22.56
CA ARG A 299 34.03 -5.53 -21.65
C ARG A 299 35.37 -5.54 -22.38
N LEU A 300 36.23 -4.57 -22.07
CA LEU A 300 37.63 -4.56 -22.51
C LEU A 300 38.51 -5.40 -21.57
N PHE A 301 38.32 -5.21 -20.25
CA PHE A 301 39.02 -5.96 -19.19
C PHE A 301 38.10 -6.12 -17.96
N GLY A 302 38.62 -6.66 -16.85
CA GLY A 302 37.87 -6.87 -15.61
C GLY A 302 37.01 -8.14 -15.62
N ASN A 303 36.01 -8.21 -14.76
CA ASN A 303 35.08 -9.31 -14.58
C ASN A 303 33.64 -8.76 -14.52
N ILE A 304 32.68 -9.47 -15.11
CA ILE A 304 31.26 -9.12 -15.07
C ILE A 304 30.47 -10.37 -14.72
N GLN A 305 29.78 -10.35 -13.59
CA GLN A 305 28.88 -11.42 -13.15
C GLN A 305 27.44 -10.92 -13.22
N ILE A 306 26.65 -11.53 -14.11
CA ILE A 306 25.22 -11.22 -14.23
C ILE A 306 24.45 -12.33 -13.53
N HIS A 307 23.86 -12.00 -12.39
CA HIS A 307 23.25 -12.94 -11.47
C HIS A 307 21.80 -13.23 -11.87
N ASN A 308 21.41 -14.51 -11.83
CA ASN A 308 20.05 -14.95 -12.19
C ASN A 308 19.02 -14.86 -11.05
N THR A 309 19.30 -14.00 -10.07
CA THR A 309 18.55 -13.75 -8.84
C THR A 309 18.39 -12.26 -8.62
N CYS A 310 17.24 -11.85 -8.10
CA CYS A 310 17.04 -10.49 -7.59
C CYS A 310 17.80 -10.29 -6.26
N PRO A 311 18.13 -9.03 -5.89
CA PRO A 311 18.66 -8.72 -4.57
C PRO A 311 17.59 -8.92 -3.49
N SER A 312 17.98 -9.26 -2.26
CA SER A 312 17.04 -9.33 -1.13
C SER A 312 16.37 -7.96 -0.90
N PRO A 313 15.05 -7.87 -0.62
CA PRO A 313 14.10 -8.96 -0.29
C PRO A 313 13.27 -9.51 -1.47
N TYR A 314 13.72 -9.34 -2.72
CA TYR A 314 12.94 -9.64 -3.91
C TYR A 314 13.04 -11.12 -4.33
N ALA A 315 11.92 -11.74 -4.72
CA ALA A 315 11.88 -13.17 -5.06
C ALA A 315 10.96 -13.51 -6.25
N SER A 316 11.50 -13.53 -7.48
CA SER A 316 10.98 -14.33 -8.61
C SER A 316 12.01 -14.44 -9.74
N LYS A 317 11.72 -15.22 -10.79
CA LYS A 317 12.53 -15.35 -12.01
C LYS A 317 11.67 -15.36 -13.28
N THR A 318 11.80 -14.35 -14.14
CA THR A 318 11.52 -14.45 -15.58
C THR A 318 12.38 -13.42 -16.35
N PRO A 319 13.51 -13.81 -16.96
CA PRO A 319 14.35 -12.88 -17.73
C PRO A 319 13.64 -12.37 -18.99
N THR A 320 14.01 -11.17 -19.44
CA THR A 320 13.57 -10.60 -20.73
C THR A 320 14.80 -10.29 -21.59
N GLN A 321 14.73 -10.46 -22.90
CA GLN A 321 15.92 -10.45 -23.76
C GLN A 321 16.49 -9.03 -24.00
N GLY A 322 17.72 -8.77 -23.54
CA GLY A 322 18.59 -7.67 -23.99
C GLY A 322 19.49 -8.08 -25.17
N ASN A 323 20.38 -7.20 -25.64
CA ASN A 323 21.22 -7.46 -26.82
C ASN A 323 22.71 -7.63 -26.47
N LEU A 324 23.21 -8.85 -26.73
CA LEU A 324 24.62 -9.25 -26.91
C LEU A 324 25.66 -8.54 -26.02
N LEU A 325 26.09 -9.24 -24.97
CA LEU A 325 27.42 -9.04 -24.40
C LEU A 325 28.46 -9.26 -25.51
N MET A 326 29.37 -8.30 -25.74
CA MET A 326 30.56 -8.54 -26.57
C MET A 326 31.82 -8.60 -25.71
N ASN A 327 32.60 -9.65 -25.95
CA ASN A 327 33.90 -9.90 -25.34
C ASN A 327 34.94 -10.02 -26.45
N GLU A 328 35.95 -9.15 -26.48
CA GLU A 328 36.98 -9.26 -27.52
C GLU A 328 37.76 -10.57 -27.37
N GLY A 329 37.78 -11.37 -28.45
CA GLY A 329 38.49 -12.65 -28.52
C GLY A 329 37.65 -13.92 -28.32
N THR A 330 36.33 -13.87 -28.09
CA THR A 330 35.49 -15.10 -28.06
C THR A 330 34.05 -14.88 -28.45
N VAL A 331 33.50 -15.74 -29.33
CA VAL A 331 32.07 -15.76 -29.68
C VAL A 331 31.28 -16.47 -28.57
N GLY A 332 30.85 -15.70 -27.58
CA GLY A 332 29.83 -16.06 -26.59
C GLY A 332 28.72 -15.00 -26.56
N GLY A 333 27.60 -15.22 -25.87
CA GLY A 333 27.27 -16.40 -25.08
C GLY A 333 26.03 -16.15 -24.21
N TYR A 334 24.85 -16.22 -24.84
CA TYR A 334 23.52 -15.89 -24.29
C TYR A 334 23.27 -14.39 -24.01
N PRO A 335 22.09 -13.85 -24.41
CA PRO A 335 21.66 -12.50 -24.04
C PRO A 335 21.06 -12.47 -22.64
N PHE A 336 21.38 -11.43 -21.86
CA PHE A 336 20.88 -11.25 -20.50
C PHE A 336 20.43 -9.81 -20.24
N SER A 337 19.13 -9.63 -20.01
CA SER A 337 18.54 -8.49 -19.31
C SER A 337 17.56 -9.08 -18.28
N TYR A 338 17.43 -8.46 -17.12
CA TYR A 338 16.61 -8.99 -16.03
C TYR A 338 15.58 -7.96 -15.60
N THR A 339 14.31 -8.35 -15.70
CA THR A 339 13.15 -7.60 -15.21
C THR A 339 12.28 -8.53 -14.37
N GLY A 340 11.31 -7.99 -13.62
CA GLY A 340 10.35 -8.80 -12.87
C GLY A 340 10.77 -9.22 -11.46
N CYS A 341 11.66 -8.47 -10.82
CA CYS A 341 11.82 -8.56 -9.37
C CYS A 341 10.54 -8.08 -8.68
N GLN A 342 9.99 -8.87 -7.76
CA GLN A 342 8.76 -8.57 -7.02
C GLN A 342 9.03 -8.62 -5.52
N ILE A 343 8.41 -7.72 -4.76
CA ILE A 343 8.57 -7.61 -3.30
C ILE A 343 7.98 -8.85 -2.65
N THR A 344 8.75 -9.52 -1.79
CA THR A 344 8.18 -10.52 -0.88
C THR A 344 7.55 -9.78 0.29
N GLU A 345 6.23 -9.59 0.31
CA GLU A 345 5.56 -8.81 1.35
C GLU A 345 5.77 -9.41 2.76
N ALA A 346 6.28 -8.59 3.68
CA ALA A 346 6.24 -8.87 5.10
C ALA A 346 4.87 -8.45 5.68
N PRO A 347 4.33 -9.18 6.68
CA PRO A 347 3.01 -8.90 7.23
C PRO A 347 2.98 -7.59 8.04
N THR A 348 2.57 -6.50 7.38
CA THR A 348 2.48 -5.17 8.00
C THR A 348 1.25 -5.05 8.91
N VAL A 349 1.43 -5.30 10.21
CA VAL A 349 0.48 -4.90 11.26
C VAL A 349 1.21 -4.09 12.32
N ALA A 350 1.05 -2.76 12.25
CA ALA A 350 1.50 -1.85 13.31
C ALA A 350 0.41 -1.70 14.39
N PRO A 351 0.67 -2.04 15.66
CA PRO A 351 -0.30 -1.82 16.73
C PRO A 351 -0.37 -0.34 17.12
N SER A 352 -1.59 0.20 17.23
CA SER A 352 -1.86 1.55 17.74
C SER A 352 -1.79 1.57 19.29
N PRO A 353 -1.42 2.69 19.94
CA PRO A 353 -0.91 2.67 21.31
C PRO A 353 -1.99 2.66 22.41
N ALA A 354 -1.63 2.12 23.57
CA ALA A 354 -2.47 2.10 24.77
C ALA A 354 -1.75 2.58 26.04
N GLN A 355 -1.94 3.86 26.38
CA GLN A 355 -2.16 4.37 27.74
C GLN A 355 -1.19 3.95 28.86
N THR A 356 -0.07 4.66 28.98
CA THR A 356 0.77 4.65 30.18
C THR A 356 0.06 5.33 31.36
N ILE A 357 0.14 4.73 32.55
CA ILE A 357 -0.17 5.39 33.83
C ILE A 357 1.15 5.82 34.49
N ALA A 358 1.19 7.02 35.06
CA ALA A 358 2.38 7.61 35.69
C ALA A 358 2.79 6.87 37.00
N PRO A 359 4.04 7.04 37.48
CA PRO A 359 5.13 6.16 37.10
C PRO A 359 5.40 5.04 38.11
N THR A 360 5.79 3.87 37.60
CA THR A 360 6.53 2.84 38.36
C THR A 360 8.00 2.91 37.89
N PRO A 361 9.01 2.71 38.77
CA PRO A 361 10.42 2.82 38.39
C PRO A 361 10.82 1.95 37.19
N ALA A 362 11.84 2.41 36.46
CA ALA A 362 12.17 1.98 35.11
C ALA A 362 12.19 0.44 34.92
N PRO A 363 11.54 -0.09 33.85
CA PRO A 363 11.54 -1.51 33.58
C PRO A 363 12.96 -1.97 33.21
N THR A 364 13.59 -2.72 34.10
CA THR A 364 14.79 -3.47 33.76
C THR A 364 14.39 -4.57 32.79
N PHE A 365 14.85 -4.49 31.54
CA PHE A 365 14.57 -5.51 30.52
C PHE A 365 15.10 -6.87 30.98
N THR A 366 14.21 -7.75 31.40
CA THR A 366 14.52 -9.17 31.64
C THR A 366 14.69 -9.86 30.28
N PRO A 367 15.88 -10.41 29.96
CA PRO A 367 16.11 -11.05 28.68
C PRO A 367 15.28 -12.34 28.55
N SER A 368 14.78 -12.61 27.34
CA SER A 368 13.95 -13.80 27.08
C SER A 368 14.75 -15.11 27.09
N PHE A 369 16.07 -15.03 27.27
CA PHE A 369 16.99 -16.13 27.51
C PHE A 369 17.94 -15.78 28.65
N SER A 370 18.50 -16.80 29.29
CA SER A 370 19.72 -16.69 30.12
C SER A 370 20.86 -17.45 29.45
N LEU A 371 22.09 -16.98 29.60
CA LEU A 371 23.31 -17.60 29.06
C LEU A 371 24.16 -18.14 30.22
N VAL A 372 24.60 -19.39 30.09
CA VAL A 372 25.49 -20.09 31.02
C VAL A 372 26.56 -20.81 30.19
N GLY A 373 27.82 -20.71 30.58
CA GLY A 373 28.94 -21.22 29.78
C GLY A 373 29.33 -20.26 28.65
N SER A 374 30.64 -20.03 28.54
CA SER A 374 31.29 -19.31 27.43
C SER A 374 32.80 -19.38 27.68
N ASN A 375 33.53 -20.13 26.86
CA ASN A 375 34.99 -20.21 26.95
C ASN A 375 35.70 -19.10 26.13
N THR A 376 34.98 -18.41 25.23
CA THR A 376 35.56 -17.49 24.22
C THR A 376 34.91 -16.11 24.14
N GLY A 377 33.64 -15.95 24.52
CA GLY A 377 33.01 -14.64 24.78
C GLY A 377 32.14 -14.02 23.68
N GLN A 378 31.88 -14.69 22.54
CA GLN A 378 31.01 -14.13 21.48
C GLN A 378 29.51 -14.41 21.70
N CYS A 379 29.18 -15.47 22.47
CA CYS A 379 27.82 -15.76 22.89
C CYS A 379 27.20 -14.61 23.69
N SER A 380 26.01 -14.19 23.27
CA SER A 380 25.34 -12.98 23.73
C SER A 380 23.82 -13.16 23.76
N VAL A 381 23.15 -12.43 24.65
CA VAL A 381 21.69 -12.35 24.74
C VAL A 381 21.31 -10.87 24.79
N SER A 382 20.35 -10.47 23.95
CA SER A 382 19.87 -9.10 23.86
C SER A 382 18.37 -9.07 23.56
N GLY A 383 17.59 -8.59 24.53
CA GLY A 383 16.12 -8.57 24.48
C GLY A 383 15.52 -9.96 24.24
N PRO A 384 14.77 -10.18 23.14
CA PRO A 384 14.20 -11.47 22.78
C PRO A 384 15.18 -12.40 22.03
N CYS A 385 16.43 -11.99 21.80
CA CYS A 385 17.37 -12.70 20.94
C CYS A 385 18.56 -13.27 21.70
N PHE A 386 19.06 -14.41 21.21
CA PHE A 386 20.37 -14.97 21.55
C PHE A 386 21.20 -15.16 20.28
N SER A 387 22.53 -15.10 20.42
CA SER A 387 23.44 -15.06 19.27
C SER A 387 24.84 -15.51 19.63
N SER A 388 25.55 -16.07 18.66
CA SER A 388 27.01 -15.93 18.53
C SER A 388 27.29 -15.51 17.09
N LEU A 389 27.74 -14.27 16.89
CA LEU A 389 27.99 -13.67 15.57
C LEU A 389 29.50 -13.47 15.40
N GLY A 390 30.08 -14.03 14.33
CA GLY A 390 31.53 -14.15 14.22
C GLY A 390 32.10 -15.08 15.30
N TYR A 391 31.49 -16.25 15.47
CA TYR A 391 31.88 -17.25 16.47
C TYR A 391 33.33 -17.73 16.27
N THR A 392 33.85 -18.33 17.33
CA THR A 392 35.24 -18.78 17.41
C THR A 392 35.34 -20.30 17.56
N ASN A 393 36.51 -20.86 17.29
CA ASN A 393 36.84 -22.27 17.47
C ASN A 393 36.76 -22.65 18.96
N ASN A 394 36.25 -23.85 19.29
CA ASN A 394 36.05 -24.35 20.66
C ASN A 394 35.13 -23.47 21.54
N GLU A 395 34.13 -22.84 20.94
CA GLU A 395 33.09 -22.08 21.63
C GLU A 395 31.99 -23.02 22.12
N ASP A 396 31.65 -22.94 23.41
CA ASP A 396 30.62 -23.76 24.08
C ASP A 396 29.74 -22.85 24.93
N CYS A 397 28.43 -22.87 24.65
CA CYS A 397 27.45 -21.96 25.24
C CYS A 397 26.09 -22.63 25.46
N ILE A 398 25.49 -22.41 26.62
CA ILE A 398 24.17 -22.93 26.98
C ILE A 398 23.19 -21.77 27.18
N PHE A 399 22.22 -21.66 26.28
CA PHE A 399 21.11 -20.71 26.41
C PHE A 399 19.89 -21.42 27.00
N THR A 400 19.24 -20.82 27.99
CA THR A 400 17.98 -21.34 28.55
C THR A 400 16.86 -20.33 28.33
N ALA A 401 15.77 -20.75 27.70
CA ALA A 401 14.63 -19.88 27.42
C ALA A 401 13.89 -19.48 28.71
N SER A 402 13.65 -18.18 28.90
CA SER A 402 12.92 -17.62 30.04
C SER A 402 11.40 -17.66 29.85
N VAL A 403 10.92 -17.85 28.61
CA VAL A 403 9.51 -17.75 28.22
C VAL A 403 9.11 -18.84 27.20
N ASN A 404 7.83 -19.17 27.13
CA ASN A 404 7.27 -19.97 26.03
C ASN A 404 7.21 -19.12 24.76
N GLY A 405 7.46 -19.71 23.59
CA GLY A 405 7.32 -19.00 22.31
C GLY A 405 7.88 -19.76 21.12
N THR A 406 7.87 -19.09 19.96
CA THR A 406 8.33 -19.65 18.68
C THR A 406 9.59 -18.92 18.19
N LEU A 407 10.58 -19.67 17.72
CA LEU A 407 11.87 -19.15 17.25
C LEU A 407 11.81 -18.61 15.82
N SER A 408 12.52 -17.51 15.62
CA SER A 408 12.75 -16.81 14.35
C SER A 408 14.24 -16.58 14.15
N ILE A 409 14.70 -16.49 12.90
CA ILE A 409 16.13 -16.38 12.55
C ILE A 409 16.38 -15.02 11.91
N SER A 410 17.34 -14.26 12.45
CA SER A 410 17.89 -13.05 11.81
C SER A 410 19.14 -13.35 10.97
N GLY A 411 19.85 -14.43 11.30
CA GLY A 411 20.96 -14.99 10.52
C GLY A 411 21.39 -16.34 11.11
N PHE A 412 21.89 -17.26 10.29
CA PHE A 412 22.40 -18.57 10.71
C PHE A 412 23.34 -19.13 9.62
N GLN A 413 24.66 -19.05 9.84
CA GLN A 413 25.68 -19.70 9.01
C GLN A 413 26.81 -20.24 9.91
N THR A 414 27.02 -21.55 9.83
CA THR A 414 27.86 -22.38 10.72
C THR A 414 28.46 -23.52 9.89
N GLU A 415 29.52 -24.25 10.32
CA GLU A 415 30.02 -25.36 9.50
C GLU A 415 29.04 -26.54 9.51
N GLU A 416 28.67 -27.04 8.31
CA GLU A 416 27.58 -28.01 8.14
C GLU A 416 27.95 -29.38 8.74
N TYR A 417 27.12 -29.87 9.68
CA TYR A 417 27.31 -31.07 10.50
C TYR A 417 28.49 -31.04 11.49
N ILE A 418 29.21 -29.92 11.63
CA ILE A 418 30.40 -29.80 12.50
C ILE A 418 30.13 -28.83 13.65
N ASP A 419 29.81 -27.57 13.38
CA ASP A 419 29.40 -26.63 14.40
C ASP A 419 27.88 -26.72 14.62
N VAL A 420 27.46 -27.13 15.82
CA VAL A 420 26.10 -27.61 16.05
C VAL A 420 25.40 -26.82 17.15
N LEU A 421 24.26 -26.24 16.79
CA LEU A 421 23.24 -25.78 17.72
C LEU A 421 22.23 -26.92 17.96
N SER A 422 21.97 -27.30 19.20
CA SER A 422 20.99 -28.35 19.54
C SER A 422 19.84 -27.79 20.39
N ILE A 423 18.60 -28.15 20.03
CA ILE A 423 17.38 -27.82 20.77
C ILE A 423 16.59 -29.11 20.98
N ALA A 424 16.39 -29.49 22.25
CA ALA A 424 15.66 -30.70 22.65
C ALA A 424 16.16 -32.01 21.97
N GLY A 425 17.43 -32.06 21.55
CA GLY A 425 18.03 -33.19 20.83
C GLY A 425 17.84 -33.18 19.31
N ILE A 426 17.36 -32.07 18.73
CA ILE A 426 17.41 -31.80 17.29
C ILE A 426 18.57 -30.86 17.02
N GLU A 427 19.42 -31.23 16.06
CA GLU A 427 20.67 -30.53 15.72
C GLU A 427 20.49 -29.65 14.47
N TYR A 428 21.14 -28.48 14.48
CA TYR A 428 21.06 -27.43 13.47
C TYR A 428 22.48 -26.93 13.17
N SER A 429 22.84 -26.84 11.89
CA SER A 429 24.16 -26.47 11.40
C SER A 429 24.10 -25.99 9.94
N GLY A 430 25.23 -25.60 9.35
CA GLY A 430 25.26 -25.08 7.98
C GLY A 430 24.47 -23.77 7.89
N ASN A 431 23.55 -23.71 6.92
CA ASN A 431 22.60 -22.61 6.73
C ASN A 431 21.17 -22.99 7.22
N ILE A 432 21.01 -24.06 8.00
CA ILE A 432 19.71 -24.62 8.42
C ILE A 432 19.55 -24.49 9.94
N GLY A 433 19.05 -23.34 10.39
CA GLY A 433 18.74 -23.07 11.80
C GLY A 433 17.29 -23.44 12.21
N PRO A 434 16.94 -23.25 13.49
CA PRO A 434 15.66 -23.66 14.10
C PRO A 434 14.47 -22.70 13.79
N LEU A 435 14.19 -22.45 12.50
CA LEU A 435 13.10 -21.55 12.10
C LEU A 435 11.72 -22.16 12.40
N GLY A 436 10.87 -21.41 13.11
CA GLY A 436 9.51 -21.84 13.46
C GLY A 436 9.45 -22.90 14.58
N VAL A 437 10.59 -23.23 15.20
CA VAL A 437 10.65 -24.18 16.31
C VAL A 437 10.03 -23.56 17.57
N ARG A 438 9.03 -24.22 18.16
CA ARG A 438 8.38 -23.75 19.40
C ARG A 438 9.05 -24.36 20.62
N ILE A 439 9.40 -23.51 21.58
CA ILE A 439 10.08 -23.87 22.82
C ILE A 439 9.33 -23.35 24.06
N GLN A 440 9.65 -23.93 25.22
CA GLN A 440 9.01 -23.60 26.50
C GLN A 440 9.99 -22.91 27.46
N ALA A 441 9.47 -22.20 28.45
CA ALA A 441 10.28 -21.67 29.54
C ALA A 441 11.00 -22.81 30.27
N GLY A 442 12.31 -22.67 30.49
CA GLY A 442 13.20 -23.73 30.96
C GLY A 442 13.76 -24.65 29.88
N GLN A 443 13.39 -24.48 28.60
CA GLN A 443 14.00 -25.23 27.50
C GLN A 443 15.46 -24.82 27.33
N VAL A 444 16.35 -25.81 27.38
CA VAL A 444 17.79 -25.65 27.14
C VAL A 444 18.09 -25.75 25.64
N ILE A 445 19.00 -24.89 25.19
CA ILE A 445 19.59 -24.81 23.86
C ILE A 445 21.11 -24.83 24.07
N THR A 446 21.83 -25.70 23.36
CA THR A 446 23.30 -25.77 23.43
C THR A 446 23.91 -25.36 22.09
N TRP A 447 25.05 -24.69 22.13
CA TRP A 447 25.87 -24.34 20.97
C TRP A 447 27.29 -24.85 21.21
N ALA A 448 27.87 -25.53 20.22
CA ALA A 448 29.26 -25.96 20.24
C ALA A 448 29.90 -25.81 18.85
N SER A 449 31.13 -25.28 18.80
CA SER A 449 31.98 -25.26 17.60
C SER A 449 33.24 -26.11 17.75
N ASP A 450 33.82 -26.52 16.62
CA ASP A 450 35.00 -27.40 16.57
C ASP A 450 36.35 -26.64 16.66
N GLU A 451 37.48 -27.32 16.44
CA GLU A 451 38.80 -26.68 16.47
C GLU A 451 39.18 -25.89 15.19
N SER A 452 38.30 -25.78 14.19
CA SER A 452 38.60 -25.33 12.82
C SER A 452 37.64 -24.27 12.21
N THR A 453 36.93 -24.57 11.12
CA THR A 453 36.32 -23.57 10.21
C THR A 453 35.23 -22.71 10.87
N THR A 454 35.32 -21.37 10.76
CA THR A 454 34.24 -20.48 11.25
C THR A 454 33.56 -19.65 10.15
N TYR A 455 32.30 -19.29 10.41
CA TYR A 455 31.41 -18.54 9.52
C TYR A 455 30.79 -17.33 10.26
N THR A 456 29.79 -16.66 9.64
CA THR A 456 29.17 -15.45 10.21
C THR A 456 28.40 -15.69 11.51
N GLY A 457 28.08 -16.95 11.83
CA GLY A 457 27.39 -17.34 13.06
C GLY A 457 25.88 -17.18 12.97
N PHE A 458 25.23 -17.02 14.12
CA PHE A 458 23.77 -16.96 14.20
C PHE A 458 23.25 -15.88 15.14
N ARG A 459 22.03 -15.44 14.84
CA ARG A 459 21.16 -14.66 15.71
C ARG A 459 19.73 -15.16 15.58
N ILE A 460 19.19 -15.65 16.69
CA ILE A 460 17.88 -16.31 16.79
C ILE A 460 17.07 -15.55 17.84
N CYS A 461 15.81 -15.26 17.55
CA CYS A 461 14.93 -14.47 18.42
C CYS A 461 13.62 -15.21 18.70
N ILE A 462 13.10 -15.14 19.92
CA ILE A 462 11.82 -15.74 20.30
C ILE A 462 10.68 -14.73 20.18
N THR A 463 9.59 -15.13 19.53
CA THR A 463 8.28 -14.48 19.65
C THR A 463 7.53 -15.20 20.77
N PRO A 464 7.30 -14.56 21.94
CA PRO A 464 6.62 -15.22 23.06
C PRO A 464 5.18 -15.63 22.70
N ASP A 465 4.72 -16.73 23.28
CA ASP A 465 3.31 -17.13 23.21
C ASP A 465 2.45 -16.14 24.00
N GLU A 466 1.31 -15.70 23.44
CA GLU A 466 0.38 -14.82 24.17
C GLU A 466 -0.16 -15.51 25.44
N VAL A 467 0.12 -14.91 26.59
CA VAL A 467 -0.34 -15.40 27.89
C VAL A 467 -1.82 -15.07 28.04
N SER A 468 -2.68 -16.07 27.86
CA SER A 468 -4.13 -15.93 28.07
C SER A 468 -4.45 -15.67 29.53
N THR A 469 -4.68 -14.40 29.87
CA THR A 469 -5.11 -14.00 31.22
C THR A 469 -6.47 -14.64 31.54
N PRO A 470 -6.63 -15.35 32.67
CA PRO A 470 -7.92 -15.90 33.05
C PRO A 470 -8.92 -14.77 33.30
N ALA A 471 -10.13 -14.93 32.77
CA ALA A 471 -11.18 -13.92 32.88
C ALA A 471 -11.52 -13.60 34.35
N PRO A 472 -11.82 -12.33 34.70
CA PRO A 472 -12.16 -11.96 36.06
C PRO A 472 -13.40 -12.70 36.53
N THR A 473 -13.29 -13.38 37.68
CA THR A 473 -14.43 -14.06 38.30
C THR A 473 -15.46 -13.02 38.75
N PRO A 474 -16.74 -13.13 38.39
CA PRO A 474 -17.75 -12.14 38.77
C PRO A 474 -17.94 -12.10 40.28
N SER A 475 -17.86 -10.91 40.87
CA SER A 475 -18.15 -10.69 42.28
C SER A 475 -19.64 -10.86 42.57
N LEU A 476 -19.97 -11.47 43.71
CA LEU A 476 -21.35 -11.67 44.14
C LEU A 476 -22.00 -10.33 44.56
N PRO A 477 -23.29 -10.09 44.25
CA PRO A 477 -24.01 -8.92 44.76
C PRO A 477 -24.13 -8.92 46.29
N PRO A 478 -24.27 -7.74 46.93
CA PRO A 478 -24.43 -7.65 48.38
C PRO A 478 -25.76 -8.27 48.86
N THR A 479 -25.69 -8.95 50.01
CA THR A 479 -26.81 -9.65 50.65
C THR A 479 -27.98 -8.71 50.99
N PRO A 480 -29.21 -8.95 50.50
CA PRO A 480 -30.41 -8.34 51.08
C PRO A 480 -30.75 -9.03 52.40
N THR A 481 -30.97 -8.24 53.46
CA THR A 481 -31.28 -8.74 54.80
C THR A 481 -32.62 -9.49 54.83
N SER A 482 -32.63 -10.66 55.46
CA SER A 482 -33.82 -11.49 55.67
C SER A 482 -34.94 -10.77 56.45
N LEU A 483 -36.17 -10.85 55.94
CA LEU A 483 -37.38 -10.89 56.76
C LEU A 483 -38.31 -12.00 56.26
N LEU A 484 -38.98 -12.66 57.21
CA LEU A 484 -39.67 -13.93 57.04
C LEU A 484 -41.08 -13.77 56.47
N ILE A 485 -41.60 -14.83 55.82
CA ILE A 485 -42.77 -15.60 56.32
C ILE A 485 -42.93 -16.90 55.48
N GLU A 486 -43.60 -17.89 56.05
CA GLU A 486 -43.62 -19.29 55.64
C GLU A 486 -44.56 -19.61 54.47
N THR A 487 -44.32 -20.72 53.77
CA THR A 487 -45.34 -21.79 53.60
C THR A 487 -44.71 -23.12 53.16
N ASN A 488 -45.40 -24.23 53.43
CA ASN A 488 -44.93 -25.61 53.24
C ASN A 488 -45.57 -26.32 52.02
N SER A 489 -45.08 -27.52 51.71
CA SER A 489 -45.75 -28.59 50.92
C SER A 489 -45.77 -28.44 49.37
N SER A 490 -45.70 -29.49 48.54
CA SER A 490 -45.20 -30.88 48.68
C SER A 490 -45.33 -31.67 47.36
N SER A 491 -44.38 -32.57 47.05
CA SER A 491 -44.47 -33.70 46.08
C SER A 491 -44.71 -33.37 44.58
N GLY A 492 -44.32 -34.21 43.60
CA GLY A 492 -43.46 -35.40 43.65
C GLY A 492 -43.45 -36.23 42.33
N ASN A 493 -42.46 -37.13 42.21
CA ASN A 493 -42.42 -38.40 41.45
C ASN A 493 -42.68 -38.48 39.90
N ASN A 494 -41.62 -38.87 39.19
CA ASN A 494 -41.51 -40.08 38.34
C ASN A 494 -42.19 -40.26 36.94
N THR A 495 -41.31 -40.39 35.93
CA THR A 495 -41.21 -41.47 34.92
C THR A 495 -42.34 -41.84 33.91
N SER A 496 -42.02 -41.66 32.62
CA SER A 496 -41.92 -42.72 31.57
C SER A 496 -43.13 -43.28 30.79
N LEU A 497 -42.83 -43.66 29.52
CA LEU A 497 -43.31 -44.81 28.72
C LEU A 497 -44.56 -44.74 27.78
N ILE A 498 -44.26 -44.72 26.47
CA ILE A 498 -44.80 -45.49 25.31
C ILE A 498 -46.32 -45.77 25.15
N GLY A 499 -46.85 -45.39 23.97
CA GLY A 499 -48.02 -45.99 23.27
C GLY A 499 -48.49 -45.06 22.12
N ALA A 500 -48.57 -45.35 20.81
CA ALA A 500 -48.59 -46.54 19.92
C ALA A 500 -49.98 -46.88 19.31
N VAL A 501 -49.98 -47.33 18.04
CA VAL A 501 -51.05 -48.02 17.25
C VAL A 501 -52.00 -47.20 16.35
N ALA A 502 -51.89 -47.45 15.03
CA ALA A 502 -52.88 -47.44 13.91
C ALA A 502 -53.79 -46.20 13.61
N GLY A 503 -54.28 -46.00 12.36
CA GLY A 503 -54.02 -46.69 11.08
C GLY A 503 -55.02 -46.36 9.95
N THR A 504 -54.83 -46.95 8.76
CA THR A 504 -55.66 -46.86 7.52
C THR A 504 -55.68 -45.51 6.75
N ALA A 505 -56.18 -45.43 5.51
CA ALA A 505 -55.69 -46.01 4.23
C ALA A 505 -56.57 -45.53 3.03
N ALA A 506 -56.03 -45.52 1.79
CA ALA A 506 -56.72 -45.22 0.51
C ALA A 506 -57.19 -43.73 0.34
N VAL A 507 -57.48 -43.11 -0.83
CA VAL A 507 -57.33 -43.31 -2.30
C VAL A 507 -57.76 -41.94 -2.93
N LEU A 508 -57.22 -41.31 -3.99
CA LEU A 508 -56.06 -41.46 -4.90
C LEU A 508 -55.68 -40.06 -5.50
N LEU A 509 -54.63 -40.02 -6.34
CA LEU A 509 -54.34 -39.13 -7.49
C LEU A 509 -55.16 -37.83 -7.67
N THR A 510 -54.57 -36.64 -7.88
CA THR A 510 -53.37 -36.26 -8.68
C THR A 510 -52.64 -35.04 -8.03
N ILE A 511 -51.45 -34.51 -8.41
CA ILE A 511 -50.39 -34.87 -9.38
C ILE A 511 -48.99 -34.36 -8.89
N PHE A 512 -47.97 -34.35 -9.77
CA PHE A 512 -46.64 -33.72 -9.64
C PHE A 512 -46.65 -32.24 -9.14
N TYR A 513 -45.57 -31.67 -8.58
CA TYR A 513 -44.16 -32.09 -8.57
C TYR A 513 -43.48 -31.68 -7.25
N CYS A 514 -42.75 -32.56 -6.54
CA CYS A 514 -41.95 -32.18 -5.37
C CYS A 514 -40.66 -33.00 -5.23
N ARG A 515 -39.74 -32.53 -4.37
CA ARG A 515 -38.34 -32.95 -4.26
C ARG A 515 -38.13 -34.36 -3.67
N SER A 516 -37.10 -35.03 -4.17
CA SER A 516 -36.17 -35.88 -3.39
C SER A 516 -34.77 -35.65 -4.02
N LEU A 517 -33.62 -35.48 -3.33
CA LEU A 517 -33.13 -35.81 -1.99
C LEU A 517 -33.11 -37.31 -1.64
N LEU A 518 -31.88 -37.86 -1.64
CA LEU A 518 -31.32 -38.96 -0.81
C LEU A 518 -32.31 -39.98 -0.16
N THR A 519 -31.99 -41.27 -0.06
CA THR A 519 -30.74 -41.75 0.58
C THR A 519 -30.41 -43.24 0.35
N LYS A 520 -29.12 -43.53 0.08
CA LYS A 520 -28.30 -44.75 0.40
C LYS A 520 -28.84 -46.20 0.19
N LYS A 521 -27.98 -46.95 -0.54
CA LYS A 521 -27.45 -48.32 -0.26
C LYS A 521 -28.37 -49.56 -0.34
N ILE A 522 -27.92 -50.52 -1.16
CA ILE A 522 -27.43 -51.85 -0.72
C ILE A 522 -26.29 -52.28 -1.67
N ASN A 523 -25.36 -53.13 -1.22
CA ASN A 523 -24.14 -53.55 -1.94
C ASN A 523 -24.32 -54.93 -2.61
N PHE A 524 -23.60 -55.24 -3.73
CA PHE A 524 -22.33 -56.00 -3.72
C PHE A 524 -21.93 -56.63 -5.09
N ARG A 525 -20.60 -56.73 -5.32
CA ARG A 525 -19.89 -57.67 -6.25
C ARG A 525 -20.06 -57.36 -7.76
N LYS A 526 -19.07 -57.62 -8.65
CA LYS A 526 -17.76 -58.29 -8.50
C LYS A 526 -16.77 -57.87 -9.63
N GLN A 527 -15.47 -57.79 -9.30
CA GLN A 527 -14.26 -58.08 -10.14
C GLN A 527 -14.06 -57.35 -11.51
N LYS A 528 -12.94 -56.62 -11.71
CA LYS A 528 -11.59 -57.06 -12.18
C LYS A 528 -11.56 -57.08 -13.73
N GLU A 529 -10.73 -56.31 -14.44
CA GLU A 529 -9.26 -56.49 -14.52
C GLU A 529 -8.37 -55.23 -14.51
N ARG A 530 -7.05 -55.44 -14.68
CA ARG A 530 -5.95 -54.58 -14.18
C ARG A 530 -4.73 -54.69 -15.08
N THR A 531 -4.24 -53.55 -15.59
CA THR A 531 -2.85 -53.37 -16.05
C THR A 531 -2.34 -52.02 -15.53
N THR A 532 -1.08 -51.93 -15.12
CA THR A 532 -0.59 -50.86 -14.22
C THR A 532 0.79 -50.31 -14.58
N SER A 533 0.94 -48.99 -14.45
CA SER A 533 2.13 -48.28 -13.94
C SER A 533 1.61 -46.95 -13.37
N LEU A 534 1.62 -46.68 -12.06
CA LEU A 534 2.74 -46.13 -11.26
C LEU A 534 3.45 -44.98 -11.99
N VAL A 535 3.62 -43.79 -11.39
CA VAL A 535 3.97 -43.49 -9.97
C VAL A 535 2.86 -42.75 -9.17
N THR A 536 3.04 -42.60 -7.85
CA THR A 536 2.04 -42.18 -6.83
C THR A 536 2.17 -40.73 -6.32
N PRO A 537 1.05 -40.04 -6.03
CA PRO A 537 0.98 -38.92 -5.08
C PRO A 537 0.52 -39.35 -3.67
N VAL A 538 0.83 -38.53 -2.66
CA VAL A 538 0.49 -38.71 -1.22
C VAL A 538 -0.87 -38.02 -0.91
N PRO A 539 -1.72 -38.52 0.01
CA PRO A 539 -3.12 -38.09 0.10
C PRO A 539 -3.34 -36.78 0.88
N VAL A 540 -4.30 -35.99 0.42
CA VAL A 540 -4.86 -34.82 1.13
C VAL A 540 -6.19 -35.19 1.78
N THR A 541 -6.40 -34.86 3.05
CA THR A 541 -7.67 -35.05 3.76
C THR A 541 -8.69 -33.95 3.42
N PRO A 542 -9.96 -34.29 3.14
CA PRO A 542 -10.97 -33.30 2.77
C PRO A 542 -11.55 -32.58 3.99
N LEU A 543 -11.48 -31.25 4.01
CA LEU A 543 -12.19 -30.41 4.98
C LEU A 543 -13.68 -30.23 4.60
N THR A 544 -14.50 -29.93 5.60
CA THR A 544 -15.97 -30.03 5.54
C THR A 544 -16.66 -28.78 4.96
N ARG A 545 -17.93 -28.98 4.56
CA ARG A 545 -18.67 -28.16 3.58
C ARG A 545 -19.15 -26.77 4.05
N ASP A 546 -18.82 -26.36 5.27
CA ASP A 546 -19.44 -25.21 5.94
C ASP A 546 -18.60 -23.91 5.93
N SER A 547 -17.39 -23.92 5.35
CA SER A 547 -16.51 -22.76 5.26
C SER A 547 -16.91 -21.70 4.20
N PHE A 548 -17.73 -22.07 3.22
CA PHE A 548 -18.01 -21.31 1.99
C PHE A 548 -18.94 -20.08 2.13
N LYS A 549 -18.92 -19.39 3.29
CA LYS A 549 -19.69 -18.15 3.50
C LYS A 549 -18.88 -16.93 3.90
N ASN A 550 -17.66 -17.08 4.42
CA ASN A 550 -16.86 -15.93 4.85
C ASN A 550 -16.00 -15.31 3.74
N THR A 551 -15.58 -16.08 2.73
CA THR A 551 -14.68 -15.58 1.68
C THR A 551 -15.31 -14.45 0.87
N GLY A 552 -16.52 -14.63 0.33
CA GLY A 552 -17.13 -13.65 -0.56
C GLY A 552 -17.34 -12.24 0.03
N MET A 553 -17.53 -12.13 1.35
CA MET A 553 -17.61 -10.84 2.04
C MET A 553 -16.22 -10.19 2.22
N GLN A 554 -15.17 -10.99 2.35
CA GLN A 554 -13.79 -10.53 2.39
C GLN A 554 -13.30 -10.15 0.99
N ASP A 555 -13.62 -10.95 -0.03
CA ASP A 555 -13.35 -10.70 -1.44
C ASP A 555 -13.96 -9.35 -1.89
N GLU A 556 -15.22 -9.07 -1.55
CA GLU A 556 -15.89 -7.78 -1.85
C GLU A 556 -15.21 -6.58 -1.17
N ILE A 557 -14.68 -6.77 0.06
CA ILE A 557 -13.94 -5.72 0.77
C ILE A 557 -12.59 -5.44 0.09
N LEU A 558 -11.88 -6.47 -0.37
CA LEU A 558 -10.61 -6.32 -1.10
C LEU A 558 -10.81 -5.67 -2.48
N ASP A 559 -11.75 -6.18 -3.29
CA ASP A 559 -12.08 -5.62 -4.61
C ASP A 559 -12.49 -4.12 -4.49
N ARG A 560 -13.22 -3.76 -3.42
CA ARG A 560 -13.59 -2.37 -3.14
C ARG A 560 -12.40 -1.52 -2.67
N ALA A 561 -11.49 -2.05 -1.87
CA ALA A 561 -10.29 -1.34 -1.42
C ALA A 561 -9.35 -1.02 -2.60
N GLU A 562 -9.16 -1.98 -3.51
CA GLU A 562 -8.37 -1.79 -4.73
C GLU A 562 -9.02 -0.76 -5.68
N MET A 563 -10.33 -0.79 -5.84
CA MET A 563 -11.07 0.22 -6.62
C MET A 563 -10.89 1.63 -6.03
N ILE A 564 -10.98 1.78 -4.70
CA ILE A 564 -10.74 3.08 -4.02
C ILE A 564 -9.28 3.52 -4.16
N SER A 565 -8.32 2.60 -4.06
CA SER A 565 -6.89 2.88 -4.27
C SER A 565 -6.63 3.40 -5.68
N LEU A 566 -7.12 2.69 -6.70
CA LEU A 566 -6.97 3.12 -8.10
C LEU A 566 -7.71 4.43 -8.39
N ALA A 567 -8.89 4.66 -7.81
CA ALA A 567 -9.58 5.94 -7.93
C ALA A 567 -8.75 7.10 -7.36
N ASN A 568 -8.03 6.89 -6.25
CA ASN A 568 -7.11 7.88 -5.68
C ASN A 568 -5.86 8.11 -6.56
N ILE A 569 -5.27 7.05 -7.13
CA ILE A 569 -4.17 7.15 -8.11
C ILE A 569 -4.62 7.99 -9.31
N ILE A 570 -5.73 7.60 -9.96
CA ILE A 570 -6.32 8.33 -11.10
C ILE A 570 -6.59 9.79 -10.72
N LYS A 571 -7.09 10.07 -9.51
CA LYS A 571 -7.43 11.43 -9.06
C LYS A 571 -6.20 12.31 -8.80
N ASN A 572 -5.24 11.81 -8.03
CA ASN A 572 -4.24 12.65 -7.36
C ASN A 572 -2.84 12.58 -7.99
N GLU A 573 -2.48 11.45 -8.61
CA GLU A 573 -1.10 11.22 -9.05
C GLU A 573 -0.82 11.78 -10.46
N LYS A 574 0.46 12.09 -10.73
CA LYS A 574 0.94 12.64 -12.01
C LYS A 574 1.22 11.49 -12.97
N GLN A 575 0.30 11.29 -13.91
CA GLN A 575 0.34 10.18 -14.86
C GLN A 575 1.42 10.38 -15.95
N SER A 576 2.21 9.35 -16.21
CA SER A 576 3.11 9.20 -17.35
C SER A 576 2.72 7.96 -18.17
N TYR A 577 3.08 7.93 -19.46
CA TYR A 577 2.66 6.88 -20.40
C TYR A 577 3.82 6.53 -21.35
N ASP A 578 3.96 5.25 -21.68
CA ASP A 578 4.95 4.75 -22.63
C ASP A 578 4.61 5.09 -24.11
N ASN A 579 5.54 4.84 -25.05
CA ASN A 579 5.35 5.13 -26.48
C ASN A 579 4.22 4.33 -27.18
N VAL A 580 3.81 3.19 -26.60
CA VAL A 580 2.69 2.35 -27.04
C VAL A 580 1.39 2.85 -26.41
N GLU A 581 1.40 3.18 -25.12
CA GLU A 581 0.29 3.81 -24.40
C GLU A 581 -0.10 5.15 -25.04
N MET A 582 0.86 6.04 -25.29
CA MET A 582 0.65 7.32 -25.99
C MET A 582 0.09 7.14 -27.42
N ARG A 583 0.50 6.09 -28.13
CA ARG A 583 -0.05 5.73 -29.44
C ARG A 583 -1.52 5.30 -29.32
N ALA A 584 -1.82 4.42 -28.37
CA ALA A 584 -3.15 3.89 -28.13
C ALA A 584 -4.12 4.97 -27.60
N ILE A 585 -3.67 5.92 -26.77
CA ILE A 585 -4.42 7.13 -26.36
C ILE A 585 -4.84 7.95 -27.58
N ARG A 586 -3.90 8.20 -28.50
CA ARG A 586 -4.16 8.96 -29.74
C ARG A 586 -5.18 8.26 -30.64
N GLU A 587 -5.03 6.95 -30.83
CA GLU A 587 -5.90 6.14 -31.69
C GLU A 587 -7.30 5.94 -31.06
N GLY A 588 -7.38 5.72 -29.74
CA GLY A 588 -8.63 5.71 -28.99
C GLY A 588 -9.37 7.04 -29.06
N THR A 589 -8.64 8.17 -28.98
CA THR A 589 -9.22 9.50 -29.16
C THR A 589 -9.83 9.68 -30.55
N GLN A 590 -9.14 9.23 -31.61
CA GLN A 590 -9.67 9.27 -32.98
C GLN A 590 -10.90 8.35 -33.15
N PHE A 591 -10.85 7.14 -32.59
CA PHE A 591 -11.96 6.18 -32.58
C PHE A 591 -13.20 6.74 -31.87
N TYR A 592 -13.03 7.32 -30.69
CA TYR A 592 -14.11 7.98 -29.94
C TYR A 592 -14.77 9.09 -30.76
N GLN A 593 -13.99 10.03 -31.33
CA GLN A 593 -14.55 11.13 -32.12
C GLN A 593 -15.31 10.65 -33.37
N LYS A 594 -14.82 9.58 -34.03
CA LYS A 594 -15.49 8.96 -35.19
C LYS A 594 -16.89 8.43 -34.84
N TYR A 595 -17.05 7.75 -33.70
CA TYR A 595 -18.30 7.05 -33.35
C TYR A 595 -19.25 7.85 -32.45
N LYS A 596 -18.76 8.84 -31.68
CA LYS A 596 -19.56 9.71 -30.79
C LYS A 596 -20.76 10.36 -31.48
N ASN A 597 -20.59 10.78 -32.73
CA ASN A 597 -21.60 11.51 -33.50
C ASN A 597 -22.37 10.62 -34.50
N ALA A 598 -22.26 9.28 -34.42
CA ALA A 598 -22.89 8.38 -35.39
C ALA A 598 -24.43 8.47 -35.36
N THR A 599 -24.99 9.04 -36.42
CA THR A 599 -26.45 9.19 -36.64
C THR A 599 -27.09 7.89 -37.10
N ASP A 600 -26.45 7.17 -38.01
CA ASP A 600 -27.06 6.15 -38.87
C ASP A 600 -27.18 4.76 -38.21
N ALA A 601 -26.97 4.70 -36.89
CA ALA A 601 -26.97 3.48 -36.11
C ALA A 601 -28.35 3.17 -35.51
N LYS A 602 -28.78 1.92 -35.63
CA LYS A 602 -30.10 1.44 -35.18
C LYS A 602 -30.19 1.43 -33.66
N THR A 603 -31.17 2.13 -33.10
CA THR A 603 -31.47 2.09 -31.66
C THR A 603 -31.83 0.67 -31.21
N ILE A 604 -31.26 0.24 -30.09
CA ILE A 604 -31.68 -0.95 -29.35
C ILE A 604 -32.53 -0.49 -28.17
N ASN A 605 -33.77 -0.98 -28.09
CA ASN A 605 -34.60 -0.76 -26.91
C ASN A 605 -34.07 -1.62 -25.75
N HIS A 606 -33.75 -0.96 -24.64
CA HIS A 606 -33.34 -1.59 -23.39
C HIS A 606 -34.43 -1.41 -22.32
N SER A 607 -34.47 -2.27 -21.29
CA SER A 607 -35.46 -2.17 -20.20
C SER A 607 -35.20 -0.96 -19.29
N ASP A 608 -33.93 -0.63 -19.09
CA ASP A 608 -33.50 0.60 -18.40
C ASP A 608 -33.48 1.78 -19.39
N HIS A 609 -34.38 2.73 -19.19
CA HIS A 609 -34.54 3.93 -20.01
C HIS A 609 -33.42 4.97 -19.82
N LYS A 610 -32.63 4.89 -18.74
CA LYS A 610 -31.46 5.76 -18.53
C LYS A 610 -30.28 5.39 -19.44
N VAL A 611 -30.29 4.17 -20.03
CA VAL A 611 -29.22 3.64 -20.88
C VAL A 611 -29.64 3.62 -22.35
N LYS A 612 -29.00 4.46 -23.18
CA LYS A 612 -29.30 4.61 -24.61
C LYS A 612 -28.34 3.75 -25.43
N MET A 613 -28.85 2.71 -26.06
CA MET A 613 -28.06 1.76 -26.86
C MET A 613 -28.31 1.95 -28.37
N LYS A 614 -27.23 1.90 -29.17
CA LYS A 614 -27.25 1.88 -30.63
C LYS A 614 -26.37 0.75 -31.16
N ALA A 615 -26.67 0.25 -32.36
CA ALA A 615 -25.87 -0.76 -33.04
C ALA A 615 -25.78 -0.54 -34.56
N VAL A 616 -24.67 -0.99 -35.14
CA VAL A 616 -24.43 -1.12 -36.58
C VAL A 616 -23.89 -2.52 -36.85
N HIS A 617 -24.50 -3.21 -37.82
CA HIS A 617 -24.04 -4.50 -38.33
C HIS A 617 -24.47 -4.61 -39.79
N ILE A 618 -23.56 -5.05 -40.66
CA ILE A 618 -23.76 -5.20 -42.10
C ILE A 618 -24.02 -6.68 -42.41
N GLU A 619 -24.99 -6.96 -43.27
CA GLU A 619 -25.46 -8.33 -43.50
C GLU A 619 -24.37 -9.24 -44.10
N GLY A 620 -24.08 -10.34 -43.41
CA GLY A 620 -23.12 -11.36 -43.86
C GLY A 620 -21.66 -11.06 -43.48
N GLU A 621 -21.38 -9.88 -42.93
CA GLU A 621 -20.07 -9.55 -42.36
C GLU A 621 -19.87 -10.15 -40.96
N SER A 622 -18.62 -10.17 -40.52
CA SER A 622 -18.19 -10.61 -39.19
C SER A 622 -18.20 -9.49 -38.14
N HIS A 623 -18.31 -8.24 -38.58
CA HIS A 623 -18.17 -7.05 -37.74
C HIS A 623 -19.47 -6.65 -37.03
N LEU A 624 -19.33 -6.27 -35.76
CA LEU A 624 -20.39 -5.81 -34.88
C LEU A 624 -19.96 -4.51 -34.20
N THR A 625 -20.61 -3.38 -34.47
CA THR A 625 -20.40 -2.13 -33.73
C THR A 625 -21.58 -1.87 -32.79
N GLY A 626 -21.28 -1.63 -31.50
CA GLY A 626 -22.23 -1.24 -30.47
C GLY A 626 -21.80 0.05 -29.77
N ILE A 627 -22.77 0.90 -29.42
CA ILE A 627 -22.56 2.13 -28.63
C ILE A 627 -23.59 2.13 -27.51
N ALA A 628 -23.16 2.43 -26.28
CA ALA A 628 -24.02 2.70 -25.14
C ALA A 628 -23.67 4.07 -24.53
N THR A 629 -24.68 4.86 -24.19
CA THR A 629 -24.49 6.07 -23.36
C THR A 629 -25.45 6.06 -22.17
N THR A 630 -24.95 6.50 -21.01
CA THR A 630 -25.71 6.62 -19.76
C THR A 630 -25.09 7.69 -18.87
N THR A 631 -25.83 8.15 -17.87
CA THR A 631 -25.25 8.84 -16.70
C THR A 631 -25.08 7.82 -15.57
N VAL A 632 -24.11 8.05 -14.68
CA VAL A 632 -23.81 7.23 -13.48
C VAL A 632 -23.62 8.15 -12.28
N ASP A 633 -24.15 7.77 -11.11
CA ASP A 633 -24.30 8.64 -9.95
C ASP A 633 -23.05 8.65 -9.03
N ALA A 634 -21.87 8.68 -9.64
CA ALA A 634 -20.56 8.58 -8.99
C ALA A 634 -19.53 9.52 -9.66
N HIS A 635 -18.36 9.70 -9.03
CA HIS A 635 -17.24 10.41 -9.63
C HIS A 635 -16.68 9.66 -10.86
N MET A 636 -16.07 10.39 -11.79
CA MET A 636 -15.51 9.76 -13.00
C MET A 636 -14.35 8.82 -12.66
N GLU A 637 -13.61 9.13 -11.60
CA GLU A 637 -12.52 8.33 -11.06
C GLU A 637 -13.02 7.01 -10.48
N GLU A 638 -14.12 7.02 -9.71
CA GLU A 638 -14.78 5.80 -9.20
C GLU A 638 -15.31 4.92 -10.34
N CYS A 639 -15.95 5.55 -11.34
CA CYS A 639 -16.50 4.85 -12.51
C CYS A 639 -15.39 4.18 -13.33
N ALA A 640 -14.28 4.89 -13.58
CA ALA A 640 -13.15 4.37 -14.34
C ALA A 640 -12.37 3.31 -13.55
N ALA A 641 -12.10 3.54 -12.26
CA ALA A 641 -11.41 2.58 -11.40
C ALA A 641 -12.17 1.25 -11.34
N PHE A 642 -13.49 1.29 -11.07
CA PHE A 642 -14.31 0.08 -11.07
C PHE A 642 -14.31 -0.62 -12.44
N THR A 643 -14.42 0.14 -13.54
CA THR A 643 -14.43 -0.44 -14.89
C THR A 643 -13.09 -1.10 -15.26
N TYR A 644 -11.97 -0.65 -14.68
CA TYR A 644 -10.66 -1.29 -14.88
C TYR A 644 -10.44 -2.47 -13.92
N THR A 645 -10.75 -2.34 -12.63
CA THR A 645 -10.53 -3.44 -11.66
C THR A 645 -11.51 -4.61 -11.83
N ASP A 646 -12.74 -4.38 -12.32
CA ASP A 646 -13.72 -5.46 -12.54
C ASP A 646 -13.28 -6.47 -13.63
N ILE A 647 -12.27 -6.11 -14.43
CA ILE A 647 -11.65 -7.02 -15.43
C ILE A 647 -10.93 -8.19 -14.74
N ASP A 648 -10.45 -8.00 -13.50
CA ASP A 648 -9.65 -8.97 -12.75
C ASP A 648 -10.07 -9.08 -11.26
N SER A 649 -11.28 -8.64 -10.93
CA SER A 649 -11.85 -8.68 -9.58
C SER A 649 -12.13 -10.11 -9.13
N ARG A 650 -12.06 -10.37 -7.81
CA ARG A 650 -12.50 -11.66 -7.25
C ARG A 650 -13.99 -11.87 -7.53
N GLU A 651 -14.78 -10.81 -7.45
CA GLU A 651 -16.19 -10.77 -7.84
C GLU A 651 -16.40 -11.28 -9.27
N SER A 652 -15.57 -10.88 -10.24
CA SER A 652 -15.65 -11.35 -11.63
C SER A 652 -15.23 -12.80 -11.81
N HIS A 653 -14.05 -13.17 -11.31
CA HIS A 653 -13.54 -14.55 -11.38
C HIS A 653 -14.51 -15.56 -10.76
N SER A 654 -15.13 -15.22 -9.62
CA SER A 654 -16.14 -16.07 -8.95
C SER A 654 -17.41 -16.34 -9.78
N LYS A 655 -17.72 -15.46 -10.73
CA LYS A 655 -18.94 -15.51 -11.57
C LYS A 655 -18.69 -16.10 -12.97
N VAL A 656 -17.44 -16.41 -13.34
CA VAL A 656 -17.08 -17.05 -14.62
C VAL A 656 -17.83 -18.38 -14.80
N GLY A 657 -18.25 -18.68 -16.03
CA GLY A 657 -18.98 -19.90 -16.39
C GLY A 657 -20.45 -19.93 -15.96
N ASN A 658 -20.80 -19.32 -14.82
CA ASN A 658 -22.17 -19.27 -14.30
C ASN A 658 -22.96 -18.04 -14.78
N GLN A 659 -22.41 -16.82 -14.62
CA GLN A 659 -23.16 -15.57 -14.89
C GLN A 659 -22.36 -14.39 -15.47
N HIS A 660 -21.02 -14.32 -15.34
CA HIS A 660 -20.26 -13.13 -15.75
C HIS A 660 -20.17 -12.99 -17.29
N HIS A 661 -20.82 -11.98 -17.88
CA HIS A 661 -20.63 -11.48 -19.26
C HIS A 661 -20.44 -12.52 -20.40
N HIS A 662 -21.06 -13.71 -20.26
CA HIS A 662 -20.84 -14.88 -21.13
C HIS A 662 -19.40 -15.39 -21.20
N ILE A 663 -18.54 -15.03 -20.24
CA ILE A 663 -17.18 -15.52 -20.11
C ILE A 663 -17.19 -16.90 -19.43
N VAL A 664 -16.45 -17.84 -20.00
CA VAL A 664 -16.26 -19.22 -19.50
C VAL A 664 -14.82 -19.55 -19.13
N ASP A 665 -13.87 -18.68 -19.50
CA ASP A 665 -12.49 -18.65 -19.03
C ASP A 665 -11.99 -17.19 -19.08
N LEU A 666 -11.26 -16.76 -18.04
CA LEU A 666 -10.77 -15.39 -17.86
C LEU A 666 -9.36 -15.43 -17.26
N GLN A 667 -8.42 -14.75 -17.88
CA GLN A 667 -7.02 -14.70 -17.44
C GLN A 667 -6.47 -13.28 -17.67
N SER A 668 -5.63 -12.80 -16.75
CA SER A 668 -5.09 -11.43 -16.79
C SER A 668 -3.60 -11.44 -16.47
N LEU A 669 -2.87 -10.44 -16.98
CA LEU A 669 -1.46 -10.20 -16.69
C LEU A 669 -1.18 -8.70 -16.67
N HIS A 670 -1.06 -8.12 -15.48
CA HIS A 670 -0.75 -6.70 -15.29
C HIS A 670 0.66 -6.37 -15.81
N ILE A 671 0.83 -5.17 -16.36
CA ILE A 671 2.07 -4.68 -16.98
C ILE A 671 2.65 -3.57 -16.12
N ASN A 672 1.82 -2.60 -15.78
CA ASN A 672 2.07 -1.46 -14.91
C ASN A 672 0.72 -1.01 -14.31
N GLN A 673 0.68 0.12 -13.60
CA GLN A 673 -0.57 0.64 -13.02
C GLN A 673 -1.63 1.06 -14.06
N HIS A 674 -1.23 1.29 -15.32
CA HIS A 674 -2.07 1.84 -16.39
C HIS A 674 -2.55 0.78 -17.39
N SER A 675 -1.87 -0.37 -17.48
CA SER A 675 -2.14 -1.38 -18.49
C SER A 675 -1.96 -2.82 -18.03
N LEU A 676 -2.80 -3.70 -18.59
CA LEU A 676 -2.81 -5.14 -18.40
C LEU A 676 -3.10 -5.85 -19.73
N TYR A 677 -2.70 -7.11 -19.84
CA TYR A 677 -3.21 -8.02 -20.86
C TYR A 677 -4.36 -8.84 -20.28
N THR A 678 -5.37 -9.19 -21.09
CA THR A 678 -6.38 -10.17 -20.70
C THR A 678 -6.76 -11.10 -21.86
N SER A 679 -6.98 -12.37 -21.52
CA SER A 679 -7.57 -13.39 -22.39
C SER A 679 -8.95 -13.74 -21.84
N SER A 680 -9.97 -13.68 -22.69
CA SER A 680 -11.33 -14.13 -22.33
C SER A 680 -11.91 -15.07 -23.39
N ILE A 681 -12.40 -16.24 -22.95
CA ILE A 681 -13.16 -17.17 -23.79
C ILE A 681 -14.64 -16.99 -23.49
N ARG A 682 -15.46 -16.76 -24.53
CA ARG A 682 -16.87 -16.40 -24.42
C ARG A 682 -17.80 -17.38 -25.12
N ASP A 683 -18.88 -17.76 -24.43
CA ASP A 683 -19.92 -18.67 -24.87
C ASP A 683 -21.30 -17.97 -24.83
N TYR A 684 -21.74 -17.48 -25.99
CA TYR A 684 -22.93 -16.63 -26.10
C TYR A 684 -24.26 -17.38 -25.93
N GLY A 685 -24.25 -18.70 -25.74
CA GLY A 685 -25.47 -19.50 -25.57
C GLY A 685 -26.36 -19.55 -26.81
N VAL A 686 -25.74 -19.66 -27.99
CA VAL A 686 -26.42 -19.78 -29.29
C VAL A 686 -26.03 -21.12 -29.90
N SER A 687 -27.02 -21.96 -30.20
CA SER A 687 -26.78 -23.30 -30.77
C SER A 687 -26.00 -23.22 -32.09
N LEU A 688 -25.06 -24.15 -32.29
CA LEU A 688 -24.11 -24.21 -33.41
C LEU A 688 -23.13 -23.03 -33.54
N PHE A 689 -23.16 -22.04 -32.63
CA PHE A 689 -22.21 -20.92 -32.61
C PHE A 689 -21.04 -21.26 -31.68
N LYS A 690 -19.82 -21.43 -32.22
CA LYS A 690 -18.62 -21.74 -31.42
C LYS A 690 -18.27 -20.63 -30.43
N ARG A 691 -17.54 -20.99 -29.37
CA ARG A 691 -16.90 -20.05 -28.43
C ARG A 691 -15.93 -19.13 -29.14
N ARG A 692 -15.75 -17.92 -28.63
CA ARG A 692 -14.76 -16.94 -29.12
C ARG A 692 -13.69 -16.69 -28.06
N GLN A 693 -12.43 -16.70 -28.45
CA GLN A 693 -11.33 -16.21 -27.61
C GLN A 693 -10.92 -14.82 -28.08
N PHE A 694 -10.73 -13.90 -27.13
CA PHE A 694 -10.16 -12.58 -27.36
C PHE A 694 -8.91 -12.46 -26.50
N VAL A 695 -7.81 -11.92 -27.06
CA VAL A 695 -6.55 -11.64 -26.35
C VAL A 695 -6.22 -10.19 -26.64
N VAL A 696 -6.28 -9.35 -25.61
CA VAL A 696 -6.25 -7.88 -25.75
C VAL A 696 -5.30 -7.25 -24.74
N ARG A 697 -4.70 -6.11 -25.10
CA ARG A 697 -4.14 -5.17 -24.12
C ARG A 697 -5.24 -4.19 -23.72
N VAL A 698 -5.37 -3.95 -22.42
CA VAL A 698 -6.23 -2.94 -21.80
C VAL A 698 -5.34 -1.85 -21.26
N ILE A 699 -5.72 -0.59 -21.47
CA ILE A 699 -4.98 0.58 -21.00
C ILE A 699 -5.99 1.63 -20.53
N TRP A 700 -5.75 2.29 -19.40
CA TRP A 700 -6.48 3.49 -18.99
C TRP A 700 -5.60 4.74 -19.09
N ALA A 701 -6.23 5.89 -19.35
CA ALA A 701 -5.55 7.19 -19.41
C ALA A 701 -6.45 8.33 -18.92
N LYS A 702 -5.92 9.17 -18.06
CA LYS A 702 -6.51 10.45 -17.64
C LYS A 702 -6.21 11.52 -18.70
N LEU A 703 -7.26 12.16 -19.22
CA LEU A 703 -7.20 13.23 -20.22
C LEU A 703 -7.74 14.54 -19.63
N LYS A 704 -7.52 15.67 -20.32
CA LYS A 704 -7.98 17.00 -19.87
C LYS A 704 -9.51 17.12 -19.71
N GLU A 705 -10.29 16.32 -20.45
CA GLU A 705 -11.76 16.38 -20.46
C GLU A 705 -12.46 15.20 -19.78
N GLY A 706 -11.71 14.25 -19.21
CA GLY A 706 -12.28 13.00 -18.70
C GLY A 706 -11.25 11.87 -18.66
N ILE A 707 -11.70 10.67 -18.32
CA ILE A 707 -10.87 9.45 -18.29
C ILE A 707 -11.28 8.53 -19.44
N MET A 708 -10.33 7.85 -20.05
CA MET A 708 -10.55 6.90 -21.14
C MET A 708 -9.97 5.54 -20.76
N ILE A 709 -10.69 4.46 -21.09
CA ILE A 709 -10.18 3.07 -21.00
C ILE A 709 -10.35 2.44 -22.38
N PHE A 710 -9.31 1.83 -22.93
CA PHE A 710 -9.33 1.24 -24.26
C PHE A 710 -8.79 -0.19 -24.21
N MET A 711 -9.48 -1.10 -24.89
CA MET A 711 -9.15 -2.52 -25.00
C MET A 711 -8.98 -2.83 -26.49
N PHE A 712 -7.84 -3.38 -26.89
CA PHE A 712 -7.53 -3.67 -28.29
C PHE A 712 -6.73 -4.95 -28.45
N ASP A 713 -6.92 -5.65 -29.57
CA ASP A 713 -6.23 -6.90 -29.87
C ASP A 713 -4.71 -6.78 -29.83
N THR A 714 -4.04 -7.83 -29.34
CA THR A 714 -2.58 -7.88 -29.33
C THR A 714 -2.04 -9.29 -29.57
N SER A 715 -0.89 -9.37 -30.23
CA SER A 715 -0.20 -10.62 -30.59
C SER A 715 1.12 -10.84 -29.84
N ASP A 716 1.60 -9.84 -29.10
CA ASP A 716 2.83 -9.88 -28.30
C ASP A 716 2.78 -10.86 -27.11
N LYS A 717 1.59 -11.38 -26.76
CA LYS A 717 1.36 -12.35 -25.67
C LYS A 717 0.71 -13.67 -26.10
N GLU A 718 0.72 -14.05 -27.39
CA GLU A 718 0.20 -15.37 -27.83
C GLU A 718 0.89 -16.58 -27.13
N ALA A 719 2.11 -16.41 -26.64
CA ALA A 719 2.83 -17.43 -25.87
C ALA A 719 2.33 -17.57 -24.41
N ALA A 720 1.80 -16.49 -23.82
CA ALA A 720 1.20 -16.50 -22.48
C ALA A 720 -0.29 -16.89 -22.53
N PHE A 721 -0.99 -16.47 -23.59
CA PHE A 721 -2.40 -16.77 -23.84
C PHE A 721 -2.55 -17.60 -25.12
N PRO A 722 -2.20 -18.90 -25.09
CA PRO A 722 -2.26 -19.75 -26.27
C PRO A 722 -3.70 -19.90 -26.79
N ARG A 723 -3.82 -20.06 -28.12
CA ARG A 723 -5.12 -20.20 -28.79
C ARG A 723 -5.81 -21.53 -28.43
N ASP A 724 -7.01 -21.46 -27.86
CA ASP A 724 -7.87 -22.63 -27.64
C ASP A 724 -8.37 -23.18 -28.98
N LYS A 725 -8.03 -24.44 -29.26
CA LYS A 725 -8.42 -25.18 -30.47
C LYS A 725 -9.94 -25.39 -30.59
N ASN A 726 -10.69 -25.19 -29.51
CA ASN A 726 -12.16 -25.29 -29.46
C ASN A 726 -12.84 -23.94 -29.70
N ALA A 727 -12.13 -22.82 -29.56
CA ALA A 727 -12.61 -21.48 -29.82
C ALA A 727 -12.33 -21.03 -31.27
N ILE A 728 -12.99 -19.95 -31.67
CA ILE A 728 -12.64 -19.13 -32.83
C ILE A 728 -11.92 -17.89 -32.29
N GLN A 729 -10.79 -17.50 -32.87
CA GLN A 729 -10.16 -16.22 -32.54
C GLN A 729 -11.08 -15.08 -32.98
N GLY A 730 -11.50 -14.26 -32.02
CA GLY A 730 -12.15 -12.98 -32.27
C GLY A 730 -11.13 -11.84 -32.28
N SER A 731 -11.57 -10.70 -32.79
CA SER A 731 -10.89 -9.41 -32.73
C SER A 731 -11.84 -8.37 -32.12
N VAL A 732 -11.33 -7.46 -31.29
CA VAL A 732 -12.10 -6.38 -30.67
C VAL A 732 -11.28 -5.12 -30.43
N TYR A 733 -11.90 -3.98 -30.76
CA TYR A 733 -11.49 -2.67 -30.29
C TYR A 733 -12.66 -2.06 -29.51
N SER A 734 -12.47 -1.77 -28.22
CA SER A 734 -13.50 -1.14 -27.39
C SER A 734 -12.93 0.00 -26.55
N LEU A 735 -13.79 0.96 -26.22
CA LEU A 735 -13.44 2.20 -25.57
C LEU A 735 -14.55 2.64 -24.62
N TRP A 736 -14.17 2.95 -23.39
CA TRP A 736 -14.95 3.71 -22.43
C TRP A 736 -14.43 5.15 -22.37
N PHE A 737 -15.33 6.11 -22.24
CA PHE A 737 -15.00 7.49 -21.93
C PHE A 737 -15.93 8.02 -20.82
N PHE A 738 -15.32 8.51 -19.75
CA PHE A 738 -15.97 9.03 -18.54
C PHE A 738 -15.74 10.54 -18.48
N LYS A 739 -16.82 11.33 -18.46
CA LYS A 739 -16.76 12.80 -18.38
C LYS A 739 -17.63 13.30 -17.22
N PRO A 740 -17.14 14.18 -16.33
CA PRO A 740 -17.95 14.72 -15.25
C PRO A 740 -19.07 15.60 -15.79
N LEU A 741 -20.18 15.62 -15.05
CA LEU A 741 -21.33 16.50 -15.23
C LEU A 741 -21.57 17.30 -13.94
N ASP A 742 -22.49 18.26 -14.01
CA ASP A 742 -22.97 18.98 -12.83
C ASP A 742 -23.69 18.05 -11.84
N TYR A 743 -23.57 18.34 -10.55
CA TYR A 743 -24.16 17.53 -9.47
C TYR A 743 -25.69 17.69 -9.42
N ILE A 744 -26.37 16.63 -8.99
CA ILE A 744 -27.80 16.67 -8.66
C ILE A 744 -27.92 16.61 -7.13
N GLY A 745 -28.13 17.78 -6.53
CA GLY A 745 -28.02 17.94 -5.07
C GLY A 745 -26.56 17.76 -4.65
N ASP A 746 -26.30 16.79 -3.78
CA ASP A 746 -24.96 16.40 -3.35
C ASP A 746 -24.44 15.15 -4.09
N VAL A 747 -25.20 14.63 -5.06
CA VAL A 747 -24.84 13.44 -5.84
C VAL A 747 -23.98 13.83 -7.05
N PRO A 748 -22.73 13.34 -7.16
CA PRO A 748 -21.91 13.54 -8.35
C PRO A 748 -22.52 12.81 -9.56
N GLN A 749 -22.25 13.31 -10.76
CA GLN A 749 -22.77 12.76 -12.01
C GLN A 749 -21.63 12.58 -13.01
N THR A 750 -21.57 11.40 -13.64
CA THR A 750 -20.61 11.10 -14.71
C THR A 750 -21.35 10.66 -15.97
N ALA A 751 -21.13 11.36 -17.08
CA ALA A 751 -21.51 10.90 -18.41
C ALA A 751 -20.56 9.78 -18.86
N VAL A 752 -21.13 8.62 -19.19
CA VAL A 752 -20.39 7.45 -19.67
C VAL A 752 -20.76 7.16 -21.10
N THR A 753 -19.74 7.01 -21.95
CA THR A 753 -19.86 6.49 -23.32
C THR A 753 -19.05 5.21 -23.45
N PHE A 754 -19.70 4.10 -23.76
CA PHE A 754 -19.05 2.84 -24.13
C PHE A 754 -19.23 2.57 -25.63
N ILE A 755 -18.15 2.20 -26.30
CA ILE A 755 -18.11 1.91 -27.74
C ILE A 755 -17.37 0.59 -27.91
N ILE A 756 -17.90 -0.31 -28.71
CA ILE A 756 -17.26 -1.57 -29.06
C ILE A 756 -17.40 -1.84 -30.55
N ASN A 757 -16.30 -2.23 -31.19
CA ASN A 757 -16.28 -2.80 -32.53
C ASN A 757 -15.58 -4.16 -32.44
N ALA A 758 -16.32 -5.24 -32.73
CA ALA A 758 -15.83 -6.61 -32.59
C ALA A 758 -16.05 -7.42 -33.88
N ASP A 759 -15.01 -8.09 -34.36
CA ASP A 759 -15.10 -9.16 -35.36
C ASP A 759 -15.14 -10.51 -34.61
N LEU A 760 -16.27 -11.23 -34.70
CA LEU A 760 -16.39 -12.53 -34.02
C LEU A 760 -15.83 -13.71 -34.85
N GLY A 761 -15.24 -13.48 -36.02
CA GLY A 761 -14.73 -14.51 -36.91
C GLY A 761 -15.83 -15.31 -37.63
N GLY A 762 -15.74 -15.35 -38.96
CA GLY A 762 -16.66 -16.09 -39.83
C GLY A 762 -17.99 -15.38 -40.11
N LYS A 763 -18.87 -16.03 -40.87
CA LYS A 763 -20.16 -15.44 -41.29
C LYS A 763 -21.17 -15.46 -40.15
N ILE A 764 -21.64 -14.29 -39.73
CA ILE A 764 -22.61 -14.13 -38.64
C ILE A 764 -24.00 -13.81 -39.24
N PRO A 765 -25.04 -14.62 -39.00
CA PRO A 765 -26.40 -14.25 -39.39
C PRO A 765 -26.92 -13.08 -38.55
N ILE A 766 -27.72 -12.18 -39.15
CA ILE A 766 -28.35 -11.03 -38.46
C ILE A 766 -29.09 -11.46 -37.18
N ALA A 767 -29.75 -12.62 -37.18
CA ALA A 767 -30.45 -13.17 -36.02
C ALA A 767 -29.53 -13.50 -34.83
N VAL A 768 -28.24 -13.82 -35.10
CA VAL A 768 -27.21 -14.03 -34.08
C VAL A 768 -26.64 -12.68 -33.64
N ALA A 769 -26.31 -11.79 -34.59
CA ALA A 769 -25.82 -10.43 -34.29
C ALA A 769 -26.78 -9.66 -33.36
N ASN A 770 -28.07 -9.62 -33.69
CA ASN A 770 -29.12 -9.00 -32.86
C ASN A 770 -29.24 -9.59 -31.45
N ARG A 771 -28.80 -10.84 -31.22
CA ARG A 771 -28.81 -11.51 -29.91
C ARG A 771 -27.50 -11.37 -29.15
N VAL A 772 -26.41 -10.99 -29.82
CA VAL A 772 -25.06 -10.85 -29.24
C VAL A 772 -24.72 -9.38 -28.94
N ILE A 773 -25.04 -8.43 -29.83
CA ILE A 773 -24.72 -7.00 -29.61
C ILE A 773 -25.29 -6.47 -28.28
N PRO A 774 -26.58 -6.68 -27.93
CA PRO A 774 -27.13 -6.17 -26.67
C PRO A 774 -26.37 -6.64 -25.42
N LYS A 775 -25.79 -7.85 -25.46
CA LYS A 775 -25.02 -8.45 -24.37
C LYS A 775 -23.65 -7.80 -24.18
N PHE A 776 -23.07 -7.28 -25.25
CA PHE A 776 -21.83 -6.50 -25.17
C PHE A 776 -22.12 -5.12 -24.60
N VAL A 777 -23.15 -4.41 -25.08
CA VAL A 777 -23.46 -3.04 -24.62
C VAL A 777 -24.15 -2.97 -23.25
N SER A 778 -24.71 -4.07 -22.73
CA SER A 778 -25.34 -4.11 -21.40
C SER A 778 -24.38 -3.90 -20.23
N ILE A 779 -23.06 -4.00 -20.43
CA ILE A 779 -22.07 -3.70 -19.37
C ILE A 779 -22.18 -2.26 -18.85
N ALA A 780 -22.55 -1.30 -19.70
CA ALA A 780 -22.80 0.09 -19.30
C ALA A 780 -24.03 0.25 -18.37
N HIS A 781 -25.02 -0.65 -18.48
CA HIS A 781 -26.15 -0.70 -17.55
C HIS A 781 -25.73 -1.26 -16.18
N LEU A 782 -24.85 -2.27 -16.17
CA LEU A 782 -24.33 -2.85 -14.92
C LEU A 782 -23.47 -1.85 -14.14
N LEU A 783 -22.65 -1.06 -14.83
CA LEU A 783 -21.94 0.08 -14.22
C LEU A 783 -22.93 1.07 -13.59
N ARG A 784 -24.03 1.42 -14.27
CA ARG A 784 -25.06 2.31 -13.70
C ARG A 784 -25.68 1.71 -12.44
N LEU A 785 -25.98 0.41 -12.43
CA LEU A 785 -26.55 -0.27 -11.27
C LEU A 785 -25.59 -0.37 -10.07
N LYS A 786 -24.27 -0.54 -10.29
CA LYS A 786 -23.27 -0.59 -9.21
C LYS A 786 -23.21 0.70 -8.39
N PHE A 787 -23.61 1.83 -8.98
CA PHE A 787 -23.55 3.17 -8.38
C PHE A 787 -24.91 3.89 -8.29
N ASP A 788 -26.04 3.19 -8.46
CA ASP A 788 -27.38 3.81 -8.54
C ASP A 788 -27.76 4.58 -7.27
N LYS A 789 -28.07 5.87 -7.40
CA LYS A 789 -28.55 6.75 -6.30
C LYS A 789 -29.88 7.43 -6.65
N SER A 790 -30.69 6.81 -7.52
CA SER A 790 -31.96 7.38 -7.99
C SER A 790 -32.88 7.84 -6.84
N GLU A 791 -32.96 7.10 -5.73
CA GLU A 791 -33.77 7.49 -4.56
C GLU A 791 -33.34 8.83 -3.92
N GLN A 792 -32.02 9.12 -3.91
CA GLN A 792 -31.48 10.36 -3.35
C GLN A 792 -31.75 11.55 -4.29
N ILE A 793 -31.61 11.32 -5.60
CA ILE A 793 -31.96 12.29 -6.65
C ILE A 793 -33.45 12.62 -6.58
N GLU A 794 -34.32 11.61 -6.57
CA GLU A 794 -35.77 11.79 -6.47
C GLU A 794 -36.18 12.47 -5.15
N ALA A 795 -35.47 12.25 -4.04
CA ALA A 795 -35.69 12.96 -2.79
C ALA A 795 -35.35 14.45 -2.89
N TYR A 796 -34.22 14.80 -3.51
CA TYR A 796 -33.78 16.18 -3.74
C TYR A 796 -34.69 16.92 -4.74
N GLU A 797 -35.10 16.28 -5.84
CA GLU A 797 -36.05 16.85 -6.80
C GLU A 797 -37.40 17.18 -6.14
N ARG A 798 -37.91 16.28 -5.29
CA ARG A 798 -39.13 16.51 -4.48
C ARG A 798 -38.98 17.60 -3.40
N GLN A 799 -37.76 18.02 -3.04
CA GLN A 799 -37.54 19.21 -2.18
C GLN A 799 -37.61 20.50 -3.01
N ILE A 800 -37.01 20.50 -4.22
CA ILE A 800 -37.11 21.63 -5.17
C ILE A 800 -38.58 21.91 -5.51
N GLU A 801 -39.37 20.88 -5.84
CA GLU A 801 -40.79 21.04 -6.20
C GLU A 801 -41.65 21.63 -5.08
N LYS A 802 -41.26 21.46 -3.81
CA LYS A 802 -41.94 22.05 -2.65
C LYS A 802 -41.60 23.52 -2.40
N GLY A 803 -40.64 24.08 -3.13
CA GLY A 803 -40.19 25.46 -2.93
C GLY A 803 -39.36 25.67 -1.65
N GLU A 804 -38.83 24.59 -1.07
CA GLU A 804 -37.91 24.67 0.06
C GLU A 804 -36.60 25.35 -0.40
N LYS A 805 -35.97 26.17 0.46
CA LYS A 805 -34.79 26.95 0.07
C LYS A 805 -33.63 26.02 -0.27
N LYS A 806 -33.11 26.14 -1.50
CA LYS A 806 -31.93 25.41 -2.00
C LYS A 806 -30.77 25.46 -1.01
N VAL A 807 -30.46 24.30 -0.43
CA VAL A 807 -29.23 24.00 0.32
C VAL A 807 -28.62 22.78 -0.37
N THR A 808 -27.40 22.92 -0.87
CA THR A 808 -26.63 21.89 -1.62
C THR A 808 -25.13 22.19 -1.51
N ARG A 809 -24.27 21.24 -1.88
CA ARG A 809 -22.81 21.40 -1.98
C ARG A 809 -22.34 22.55 -2.90
N THR A 810 -23.24 23.14 -3.70
CA THR A 810 -22.97 24.30 -4.56
C THR A 810 -23.47 25.63 -4.01
N ASN A 811 -24.31 25.61 -2.96
CA ASN A 811 -25.00 26.79 -2.40
C ASN A 811 -24.70 27.02 -0.90
N ILE A 812 -24.14 26.03 -0.22
CA ILE A 812 -23.51 26.17 1.10
C ILE A 812 -22.12 26.84 0.90
N GLU A 813 -21.67 27.65 1.85
CA GLU A 813 -20.30 28.22 1.78
C GLU A 813 -19.25 27.08 1.80
N PRO A 814 -18.23 27.07 0.92
CA PRO A 814 -17.26 25.97 0.82
C PRO A 814 -16.54 25.60 2.13
N SER A 815 -16.43 26.57 3.06
CA SER A 815 -15.94 26.45 4.44
C SER A 815 -16.74 25.50 5.35
N LEU A 816 -17.95 25.12 4.95
CA LEU A 816 -18.89 24.28 5.70
C LEU A 816 -19.08 22.90 5.04
N LEU A 817 -18.34 22.60 3.98
CA LEU A 817 -18.55 21.44 3.11
C LEU A 817 -17.42 20.42 3.23
N LEU A 818 -17.37 19.82 4.42
CA LEU A 818 -16.45 18.74 4.78
C LEU A 818 -16.24 17.71 3.66
N ASN A 819 -14.96 17.46 3.35
CA ASN A 819 -14.53 16.18 2.81
C ASN A 819 -14.25 15.21 3.97
N SER A 820 -14.30 13.89 3.70
CA SER A 820 -14.06 12.83 4.70
C SER A 820 -12.61 12.76 5.25
N PHE A 821 -11.78 13.76 4.96
CA PHE A 821 -10.36 13.83 5.26
C PHE A 821 -9.97 15.12 6.04
N GLU A 822 -10.95 15.95 6.39
CA GLU A 822 -10.76 17.26 7.06
C GLU A 822 -11.14 17.24 8.56
N ILE A 823 -11.44 16.07 9.13
CA ILE A 823 -11.94 15.91 10.50
C ILE A 823 -10.85 15.30 11.39
N GLU A 824 -10.34 16.08 12.34
CA GLU A 824 -9.43 15.59 13.37
C GLU A 824 -10.22 15.13 14.58
N PHE A 825 -10.12 13.86 14.98
CA PHE A 825 -10.74 13.41 16.21
C PHE A 825 -9.96 13.88 17.42
N GLU A 826 -10.60 14.61 18.34
CA GLU A 826 -9.98 14.90 19.63
C GLU A 826 -9.79 13.59 20.39
N ARG A 827 -8.61 13.46 21.00
CA ARG A 827 -8.25 12.33 21.83
C ARG A 827 -8.12 12.79 23.27
N ASP A 828 -8.50 11.93 24.20
CA ASP A 828 -8.29 12.16 25.63
C ASP A 828 -6.78 12.12 25.96
N MET A 829 -6.41 12.37 27.23
CA MET A 829 -5.03 12.25 27.76
C MET A 829 -4.47 10.81 27.75
N LYS A 830 -5.05 9.97 26.89
CA LYS A 830 -5.04 8.52 26.84
C LYS A 830 -5.17 8.01 25.39
N GLY A 831 -5.23 8.91 24.39
CA GLY A 831 -5.23 8.55 22.97
C GLY A 831 -6.54 7.96 22.42
N ASN A 832 -7.55 7.71 23.27
CA ASN A 832 -8.88 7.30 22.82
C ASN A 832 -9.63 8.51 22.25
N GLN A 833 -10.46 8.31 21.22
CA GLN A 833 -11.34 9.37 20.74
C GLN A 833 -12.29 9.83 21.87
N VAL A 834 -12.35 11.14 22.13
CA VAL A 834 -13.14 11.70 23.23
C VAL A 834 -14.63 11.43 23.00
N ASN A 835 -15.20 10.51 23.77
CA ASN A 835 -16.60 10.12 23.67
C ASN A 835 -17.47 11.06 24.51
N LEU A 836 -18.31 11.86 23.84
CA LEU A 836 -19.27 12.78 24.42
C LEU A 836 -20.54 12.08 24.94
N GLY A 837 -20.76 10.83 24.54
CA GLY A 837 -21.83 9.98 25.05
C GLY A 837 -22.33 8.94 24.06
N THR A 838 -22.86 7.84 24.58
CA THR A 838 -23.62 6.84 23.80
C THR A 838 -25.06 7.31 23.57
N GLY A 839 -25.35 7.74 22.35
CA GLY A 839 -26.71 8.02 21.90
C GLY A 839 -27.40 6.78 21.30
N ALA A 840 -28.67 6.91 20.93
CA ALA A 840 -29.52 5.79 20.49
C ALA A 840 -29.02 5.08 19.22
N PHE A 841 -28.17 5.73 18.43
CA PHE A 841 -27.66 5.25 17.14
C PHE A 841 -26.13 5.10 17.09
N GLY A 842 -25.44 5.28 18.23
CA GLY A 842 -23.98 5.16 18.32
C GLY A 842 -23.33 6.14 19.29
N MET A 843 -22.01 6.02 19.44
CA MET A 843 -21.19 6.97 20.21
C MET A 843 -21.10 8.31 19.47
N VAL A 844 -21.10 9.39 20.23
CA VAL A 844 -20.83 10.76 19.75
C VAL A 844 -19.40 11.10 20.15
N LEU A 845 -18.59 11.56 19.20
CA LEU A 845 -17.16 11.84 19.39
C LEU A 845 -16.89 13.34 19.27
N LEU A 846 -15.97 13.88 20.06
CA LEU A 846 -15.50 15.25 19.91
C LEU A 846 -14.45 15.31 18.79
N VAL A 847 -14.58 16.27 17.90
CA VAL A 847 -13.67 16.50 16.77
C VAL A 847 -13.26 17.96 16.70
N LYS A 848 -12.10 18.25 16.13
CA LYS A 848 -11.77 19.56 15.58
C LYS A 848 -12.08 19.57 14.08
N TYR A 849 -12.74 20.64 13.64
CA TYR A 849 -12.81 21.03 12.24
C TYR A 849 -12.40 22.50 12.13
N SER A 850 -11.40 22.81 11.30
CA SER A 850 -10.88 24.17 11.12
C SER A 850 -10.61 24.90 12.45
N GLY A 851 -10.01 24.18 13.41
CA GLY A 851 -9.73 24.67 14.78
C GLY A 851 -10.92 24.72 15.75
N THR A 852 -12.16 24.58 15.27
CA THR A 852 -13.38 24.61 16.09
C THR A 852 -13.71 23.22 16.61
N LYS A 853 -14.05 23.10 17.90
CA LYS A 853 -14.51 21.83 18.49
C LYS A 853 -16.00 21.60 18.21
N CYS A 854 -16.33 20.46 17.59
CA CYS A 854 -17.70 20.05 17.21
C CYS A 854 -18.00 18.60 17.61
N ALA A 855 -19.28 18.22 17.62
CA ALA A 855 -19.73 16.87 17.93
C ALA A 855 -20.00 16.04 16.65
N TYR A 856 -19.28 14.93 16.48
CA TYR A 856 -19.37 14.01 15.35
C TYR A 856 -20.13 12.73 15.71
N LYS A 857 -21.01 12.26 14.81
CA LYS A 857 -21.73 10.98 14.94
C LYS A 857 -21.94 10.34 13.57
N GLU A 858 -21.33 9.19 13.33
CA GLU A 858 -21.52 8.44 12.09
C GLU A 858 -22.90 7.74 12.08
N ILE A 859 -23.71 7.99 11.04
CA ILE A 859 -24.98 7.30 10.84
C ILE A 859 -24.75 6.12 9.89
N LYS A 860 -24.87 4.89 10.39
CA LYS A 860 -24.72 3.68 9.57
C LYS A 860 -25.87 3.58 8.56
N PRO A 861 -25.64 3.14 7.30
CA PRO A 861 -26.70 3.05 6.28
C PRO A 861 -27.91 2.20 6.70
N THR A 862 -27.68 1.16 7.50
CA THR A 862 -28.73 0.29 8.08
C THR A 862 -29.62 0.98 9.11
N ALA A 863 -29.30 2.21 9.53
CA ALA A 863 -30.11 3.04 10.42
C ALA A 863 -30.92 4.11 9.67
N MET A 864 -30.88 4.19 8.33
CA MET A 864 -31.60 5.22 7.57
C MET A 864 -33.08 4.88 7.31
N SER A 865 -33.84 4.56 8.36
CA SER A 865 -35.32 4.51 8.28
C SER A 865 -35.95 5.84 8.69
N GLU A 866 -37.13 6.17 8.16
CA GLU A 866 -37.85 7.42 8.48
C GLU A 866 -38.09 7.58 9.99
N GLU A 867 -38.48 6.50 10.69
CA GLU A 867 -38.64 6.51 12.14
C GLU A 867 -37.31 6.76 12.88
N THR A 868 -36.21 6.22 12.38
CA THR A 868 -34.88 6.43 12.97
C THR A 868 -34.38 7.86 12.73
N LEU A 869 -34.59 8.41 11.54
CA LEU A 869 -34.28 9.81 11.22
C LEU A 869 -35.14 10.78 12.06
N MET A 870 -36.42 10.46 12.30
CA MET A 870 -37.29 11.21 13.20
C MET A 870 -36.76 11.19 14.65
N ARG A 871 -36.34 10.02 15.15
CA ARG A 871 -35.73 9.85 16.47
C ARG A 871 -34.37 10.56 16.57
N PHE A 872 -33.55 10.53 15.52
CA PHE A 872 -32.27 11.25 15.43
C PHE A 872 -32.47 12.77 15.41
N PHE A 873 -33.48 13.29 14.69
CA PHE A 873 -33.81 14.72 14.70
C PHE A 873 -34.35 15.19 16.06
N LEU A 874 -35.04 14.32 16.80
CA LEU A 874 -35.39 14.56 18.21
C LEU A 874 -34.16 14.51 19.13
N GLU A 875 -33.23 13.57 18.90
CA GLU A 875 -31.95 13.48 19.61
C GLU A 875 -31.11 14.75 19.40
N LEU A 876 -31.00 15.25 18.16
CA LEU A 876 -30.37 16.54 17.85
C LEU A 876 -31.09 17.73 18.50
N LYS A 877 -32.43 17.73 18.58
CA LYS A 877 -33.20 18.77 19.32
C LYS A 877 -33.03 18.72 20.84
N ILE A 878 -32.52 17.61 21.38
CA ILE A 878 -32.14 17.47 22.79
C ILE A 878 -30.68 17.90 22.98
N ILE A 879 -29.77 17.39 22.14
CA ILE A 879 -28.32 17.69 22.18
C ILE A 879 -28.05 19.17 21.88
N GLY A 880 -28.72 19.78 20.90
CA GLY A 880 -28.59 21.20 20.56
C GLY A 880 -29.11 22.20 21.61
N LYS A 881 -29.48 21.72 22.80
CA LYS A 881 -29.69 22.56 24.00
C LYS A 881 -28.48 22.57 24.95
N LEU A 882 -27.50 21.69 24.70
CA LEU A 882 -26.19 21.67 25.34
C LEU A 882 -25.26 22.56 24.48
N ARG A 883 -24.68 23.60 25.07
CA ARG A 883 -24.08 24.72 24.31
C ARG A 883 -22.64 24.47 23.86
N HIS A 884 -22.45 24.08 22.60
CA HIS A 884 -21.52 24.70 21.63
C HIS A 884 -21.92 24.23 20.20
N PRO A 885 -21.38 24.81 19.11
CA PRO A 885 -21.88 24.56 17.74
C PRO A 885 -21.45 23.21 17.14
#